data_AF-A0A1I5KNQ8-F1
#
_entry.id   AF-A0A1I5KNQ8-F1
#
_cell.length_a   1.000
_cell.length_b   1.000
_cell.length_c   1.000
_cell.angle_alpha   90.00
_cell.angle_beta   90.00
_cell.angle_gamma   90.00
#
_symmetry.space_group_name_H-M   'P 1'
#
loop_
_entity.id
_entity.type
_entity.pdbx_description
1 polymer ?
#
loop_
_entity_poly.entity_id
_entity_poly.type
_entity_poly.pdbx_seq_one_letter_code
_entity_poly.pdbx_strand_id
1 'polypeptide(L)'
;MRTIRLARQPSVVSADIRAALASLGRGEMVVGGVALVGVRAPDGDEVVDAVVVLPRGVLVVVGVDLPDPAMRLTAPLHGQWRSDGWPLVGDGDSVNPATEALALADRVATRVRALPDIDTAVGTVIAVGPYVDTVEQPAAELAGPVRVLYPTPTTMLAATVSLALADRSLTVGQARRLVRALAPSVPEPNEETLAAEGFVGDPAMPAGEPGPAWSASALPTTVGPDRPASQGPRPEPAAGDDGEADPADRADHADQSSRSNPYQPEPHHPEHATTTEHFRTEPPAIPPGPRPAAAAPSDVQGTTMPAGDDAEPVPPATREPRPPAEHPGTASTEPAPDRAATVQSSTPGHRATTPGAPSARHLSRPESPAARTSTPPKDPPASGQSDVRTERPARDVHTAATSPKGAEPHPGNQAPEPSVPGEHPVTETTTPVEHPGPPAPAVATAATAARPATAPGGEPTTPSATRPAAPPGPLAAPAPPHQTGKPQRLSAATRWLPLAAIALLLGLVVLAIVLATSGGNEPPPPPPPTATETPAPAVHGVELTPRASGTAPRCSAHTTGDLQATLQGGECTALRRASFEAVVQGRRAAISVAVLSFPDERRAEEVRRIADTPGGGAVVDLATQTDQWPPPAPTFAGAAYTSKPGGTSIRLVQACWLDGPSRPNDPDLARAADAGLAVPLP
;
A
#
# COMPACT_ATOMS: atom_id res chain seq x y z
N MET A 1 -2.99 6.86 -8.95
CA MET A 1 -2.21 6.53 -10.13
C MET A 1 -2.82 5.26 -10.66
N ARG A 2 -2.99 5.16 -11.97
CA ARG A 2 -3.56 3.95 -12.56
C ARG A 2 -2.49 2.89 -12.69
N THR A 3 -2.73 1.67 -12.22
CA THR A 3 -1.80 0.54 -12.38
C THR A 3 -2.28 -0.41 -13.47
N ILE A 4 -1.39 -0.79 -14.37
CA ILE A 4 -1.62 -1.73 -15.47
C ILE A 4 -0.63 -2.89 -15.28
N ARG A 5 -1.13 -4.13 -15.23
CA ARG A 5 -0.30 -5.32 -15.01
C ARG A 5 -0.01 -6.02 -16.33
N LEU A 6 1.25 -6.36 -16.58
CA LEU A 6 1.73 -6.92 -17.85
C LEU A 6 2.21 -8.35 -17.68
N ALA A 7 3.25 -8.56 -16.87
CA ALA A 7 3.91 -9.83 -16.65
C ALA A 7 3.90 -10.23 -15.18
N ARG A 8 4.36 -11.46 -14.91
CA ARG A 8 4.70 -11.87 -13.54
C ARG A 8 5.84 -11.02 -13.01
N GLN A 9 5.80 -10.82 -11.71
CA GLN A 9 6.70 -9.95 -10.97
C GLN A 9 8.09 -10.61 -10.84
N PRO A 10 9.18 -9.91 -11.21
CA PRO A 10 10.51 -10.50 -11.26
C PRO A 10 11.18 -10.61 -9.88
N SER A 11 10.80 -9.77 -8.91
CA SER A 11 11.40 -9.71 -7.58
C SER A 11 10.37 -10.00 -6.48
N VAL A 12 10.84 -10.38 -5.30
CA VAL A 12 10.00 -10.54 -4.11
C VAL A 12 9.44 -9.17 -3.69
N VAL A 13 10.28 -8.14 -3.72
CA VAL A 13 9.90 -6.76 -3.40
C VAL A 13 8.88 -6.15 -4.40
N SER A 14 8.66 -6.76 -5.57
CA SER A 14 7.63 -6.33 -6.52
C SER A 14 6.22 -6.23 -5.90
N ALA A 15 5.92 -7.04 -4.88
CA ALA A 15 4.63 -6.98 -4.19
C ALA A 15 4.46 -5.63 -3.47
N ASP A 16 5.51 -5.17 -2.81
CA ASP A 16 5.55 -3.91 -2.06
C ASP A 16 5.61 -2.71 -3.01
N ILE A 17 6.40 -2.79 -4.09
CA ILE A 17 6.43 -1.77 -5.16
C ILE A 17 5.01 -1.52 -5.69
N ARG A 18 4.28 -2.60 -5.99
CA ARG A 18 2.90 -2.51 -6.50
C ARG A 18 1.97 -1.92 -5.44
N ALA A 19 2.09 -2.33 -4.19
CA ALA A 19 1.28 -1.81 -3.09
C ALA A 19 1.51 -0.29 -2.94
N ALA A 20 2.77 0.14 -2.88
CA ALA A 20 3.14 1.54 -2.77
C ALA A 20 2.63 2.37 -3.94
N LEU A 21 2.80 1.92 -5.19
CA LEU A 21 2.31 2.62 -6.38
C LEU A 21 0.79 2.74 -6.42
N ALA A 22 0.06 1.70 -5.98
CA ALA A 22 -1.40 1.73 -5.90
C ALA A 22 -1.89 2.74 -4.84
N SER A 23 -1.13 2.92 -3.76
CA SER A 23 -1.43 3.88 -2.68
C SER A 23 -1.13 5.34 -3.02
N LEU A 24 -0.45 5.66 -4.13
CA LEU A 24 -0.11 7.05 -4.49
C LEU A 24 -1.32 7.94 -4.88
N GLY A 25 -2.56 7.42 -4.85
CA GLY A 25 -3.78 8.21 -5.10
C GLY A 25 -3.97 8.63 -6.56
N ARG A 26 -5.22 8.69 -7.06
CA ARG A 26 -5.52 8.98 -8.49
C ARG A 26 -5.56 10.48 -8.79
N GLY A 27 -5.21 10.81 -10.04
CA GLY A 27 -5.35 12.16 -10.59
C GLY A 27 -4.39 13.20 -10.03
N GLU A 28 -4.72 14.47 -10.30
CA GLU A 28 -3.86 15.63 -10.01
C GLU A 28 -3.67 15.92 -8.51
N MET A 29 -4.44 15.27 -7.64
CA MET A 29 -4.42 15.49 -6.19
C MET A 29 -3.08 15.10 -5.53
N VAL A 30 -2.25 14.28 -6.18
CA VAL A 30 -0.96 13.81 -5.63
C VAL A 30 0.18 13.92 -6.66
N VAL A 31 0.30 12.96 -7.59
CA VAL A 31 1.28 13.04 -8.71
C VAL A 31 0.71 12.59 -10.06
N GLY A 32 -0.53 12.08 -10.09
CA GLY A 32 -1.14 11.54 -11.30
C GLY A 32 -0.33 10.40 -11.94
N GLY A 33 -0.62 10.07 -13.20
CA GLY A 33 0.15 9.14 -14.02
C GLY A 33 -0.36 7.69 -14.10
N VAL A 34 0.38 6.90 -14.88
CA VAL A 34 0.12 5.48 -15.18
C VAL A 34 1.35 4.65 -14.86
N ALA A 35 1.21 3.66 -13.99
CA ALA A 35 2.23 2.68 -13.67
C ALA A 35 2.02 1.38 -14.44
N LEU A 36 2.99 1.01 -15.27
CA LEU A 36 3.06 -0.24 -16.01
C LEU A 36 3.89 -1.24 -15.20
N VAL A 37 3.26 -2.27 -14.62
CA VAL A 37 3.91 -3.25 -13.74
C VAL A 37 4.32 -4.49 -14.53
N GLY A 38 5.60 -4.85 -14.49
CA GLY A 38 6.17 -5.99 -15.21
C GLY A 38 6.46 -5.69 -16.69
N VAL A 39 7.09 -4.55 -16.99
CA VAL A 39 7.43 -4.16 -18.37
C VAL A 39 8.63 -4.98 -18.85
N ARG A 40 8.56 -5.54 -20.06
CA ARG A 40 9.71 -6.24 -20.66
C ARG A 40 10.73 -5.23 -21.18
N ALA A 41 12.00 -5.42 -20.84
CA ALA A 41 13.09 -4.59 -21.34
C ALA A 41 13.25 -4.75 -22.86
N PRO A 42 13.76 -3.71 -23.57
CA PRO A 42 14.08 -3.86 -24.98
C PRO A 42 15.15 -4.92 -25.19
N ASP A 43 15.03 -5.65 -26.31
CA ASP A 43 16.03 -6.58 -26.83
C ASP A 43 16.31 -7.81 -25.93
N GLY A 44 15.44 -8.11 -24.96
CA GLY A 44 15.56 -9.28 -24.08
C GLY A 44 14.22 -9.73 -23.47
N ASP A 45 14.28 -10.83 -22.72
CA ASP A 45 13.13 -11.38 -21.98
C ASP A 45 13.06 -10.90 -20.52
N GLU A 46 14.04 -10.12 -20.07
CA GLU A 46 14.06 -9.54 -18.74
C GLU A 46 12.90 -8.57 -18.53
N VAL A 47 12.41 -8.54 -17.29
CA VAL A 47 11.24 -7.76 -16.89
C VAL A 47 11.67 -6.78 -15.80
N VAL A 48 11.32 -5.50 -15.94
CA VAL A 48 11.40 -4.51 -14.85
C VAL A 48 10.12 -4.52 -14.03
N ASP A 49 10.25 -4.28 -12.72
CA ASP A 49 9.14 -4.29 -11.78
C ASP A 49 8.05 -3.30 -12.15
N ALA A 50 8.42 -2.06 -12.48
CA ALA A 50 7.49 -1.10 -13.03
C ALA A 50 8.14 0.00 -13.89
N VAL A 51 7.37 0.57 -14.81
CA VAL A 51 7.65 1.86 -15.45
C VAL A 51 6.49 2.80 -15.16
N VAL A 52 6.77 3.94 -14.54
CA VAL A 52 5.77 4.94 -14.16
C VAL A 52 5.84 6.11 -15.12
N VAL A 53 4.79 6.27 -15.93
CA VAL A 53 4.61 7.41 -16.83
C VAL A 53 3.85 8.49 -16.08
N LEU A 54 4.50 9.62 -15.84
CA LEU A 54 3.97 10.74 -15.05
C LEU A 54 3.72 11.93 -15.96
N PRO A 55 2.87 12.89 -15.56
CA PRO A 55 2.69 14.12 -16.31
C PRO A 55 4.01 14.86 -16.57
N ARG A 56 5.01 14.77 -15.69
CA ARG A 56 6.27 15.54 -15.81
C ARG A 56 7.53 14.68 -15.92
N GLY A 57 7.41 13.40 -16.27
CA GLY A 57 8.56 12.52 -16.33
C GLY A 57 8.22 11.06 -16.54
N VAL A 58 9.25 10.23 -16.61
CA VAL A 58 9.14 8.77 -16.58
C VAL A 58 10.07 8.23 -15.51
N LEU A 59 9.60 7.27 -14.70
CA LEU A 59 10.43 6.57 -13.72
C LEU A 59 10.52 5.10 -14.08
N VAL A 60 11.72 4.55 -14.06
CA VAL A 60 11.95 3.12 -14.13
C VAL A 60 12.18 2.61 -12.71
N VAL A 61 11.36 1.66 -12.26
CA VAL A 61 11.45 1.06 -10.93
C VAL A 61 11.93 -0.38 -11.09
N VAL A 62 13.04 -0.70 -10.42
CA VAL A 62 13.63 -2.03 -10.41
C VAL A 62 13.81 -2.50 -8.97
N GLY A 63 13.34 -3.70 -8.68
CA GLY A 63 13.44 -4.37 -7.40
C GLY A 63 14.80 -5.03 -7.23
N VAL A 64 15.39 -4.90 -6.04
CA VAL A 64 16.58 -5.63 -5.62
C VAL A 64 16.23 -6.36 -4.33
N ASP A 65 16.22 -7.69 -4.39
CA ASP A 65 15.94 -8.52 -3.23
C ASP A 65 17.21 -8.68 -2.39
N LEU A 66 17.09 -8.34 -1.10
CA LEU A 66 18.10 -8.58 -0.09
C LEU A 66 17.92 -10.00 0.47
N PRO A 67 19.01 -10.66 0.91
CA PRO A 67 18.93 -12.01 1.48
C PRO A 67 18.10 -12.04 2.78
N ASP A 68 18.23 -10.98 3.59
CA ASP A 68 17.56 -10.83 4.87
C ASP A 68 17.01 -9.40 5.03
N PRO A 69 15.96 -9.20 5.86
CA PRO A 69 15.57 -7.88 6.33
C PRO A 69 16.73 -7.13 6.99
N ALA A 70 16.76 -5.81 6.87
CA ALA A 70 17.81 -4.97 7.43
C ALA A 70 17.25 -3.80 8.26
N MET A 71 17.90 -3.44 9.36
CA MET A 71 17.55 -2.20 10.06
C MET A 71 18.13 -0.99 9.33
N ARG A 72 19.36 -1.12 8.81
CA ARG A 72 20.02 -0.06 8.05
C ARG A 72 20.71 -0.63 6.82
N LEU A 73 20.41 -0.07 5.66
CA LEU A 73 21.10 -0.36 4.41
C LEU A 73 21.88 0.88 3.95
N THR A 74 23.20 0.76 3.84
CA THR A 74 24.03 1.74 3.11
C THR A 74 24.18 1.27 1.68
N ALA A 75 23.58 2.01 0.74
CA ALA A 75 23.43 1.61 -0.65
C ALA A 75 24.01 2.65 -1.61
N PRO A 76 25.35 2.74 -1.76
CA PRO A 76 25.94 3.58 -2.79
C PRO A 76 25.62 3.01 -4.18
N LEU A 77 25.41 3.89 -5.16
CA LEU A 77 25.22 3.49 -6.57
C LEU A 77 26.48 2.80 -7.12
N HIS A 78 27.65 3.15 -6.56
CA HIS A 78 28.92 2.55 -6.92
C HIS A 78 29.63 2.01 -5.68
N GLY A 79 30.06 0.76 -5.74
CA GLY A 79 30.78 0.09 -4.64
C GLY A 79 29.91 -0.81 -3.78
N GLN A 80 30.49 -1.33 -2.71
CA GLN A 80 29.91 -2.39 -1.88
C GLN A 80 28.76 -1.87 -1.01
N TRP A 81 27.59 -2.50 -1.14
CA TRP A 81 26.47 -2.26 -0.22
C TRP A 81 26.75 -2.87 1.16
N ARG A 82 26.19 -2.27 2.21
CA ARG A 82 26.28 -2.78 3.58
C ARG A 82 24.91 -2.88 4.23
N SER A 83 24.58 -4.06 4.76
CA SER A 83 23.41 -4.31 5.61
C SER A 83 23.85 -4.37 7.07
N ASP A 84 23.30 -3.51 7.92
CA ASP A 84 23.61 -3.42 9.35
C ASP A 84 25.12 -3.29 9.63
N GLY A 85 25.82 -2.59 8.74
CA GLY A 85 27.28 -2.36 8.80
C GLY A 85 28.13 -3.45 8.13
N TRP A 86 27.54 -4.58 7.75
CA TRP A 86 28.23 -5.70 7.11
C TRP A 86 28.13 -5.65 5.59
N PRO A 87 29.22 -5.88 4.85
CA PRO A 87 29.18 -5.99 3.39
C PRO A 87 28.16 -7.03 2.92
N LEU A 88 27.27 -6.64 2.02
CA LEU A 88 26.37 -7.57 1.34
C LEU A 88 27.13 -8.34 0.26
N VAL A 89 27.45 -9.59 0.55
CA VAL A 89 28.02 -10.51 -0.45
C VAL A 89 26.85 -11.14 -1.18
N GLY A 90 26.66 -10.79 -2.46
CA GLY A 90 25.65 -11.43 -3.30
C GLY A 90 26.06 -12.86 -3.67
N ASP A 91 25.08 -13.67 -4.09
CA ASP A 91 25.33 -15.02 -4.61
C ASP A 91 26.03 -15.02 -5.99
N GLY A 92 26.19 -13.85 -6.62
CA GLY A 92 26.84 -13.66 -7.92
C GLY A 92 28.16 -12.89 -7.85
N ASP A 93 28.87 -12.82 -8.98
CA ASP A 93 30.17 -12.14 -9.12
C ASP A 93 30.08 -10.60 -8.98
N SER A 94 28.88 -10.03 -8.95
CA SER A 94 28.70 -8.58 -8.82
C SER A 94 28.91 -8.11 -7.38
N VAL A 95 29.91 -7.27 -7.16
CA VAL A 95 30.21 -6.64 -5.86
C VAL A 95 29.08 -5.71 -5.39
N ASN A 96 28.26 -5.18 -6.31
CA ASN A 96 27.15 -4.30 -6.00
C ASN A 96 25.84 -4.88 -6.58
N PRO A 97 24.85 -5.23 -5.72
CA PRO A 97 23.55 -5.75 -6.14
C PRO A 97 22.77 -4.84 -7.11
N ALA A 98 23.03 -3.53 -7.10
CA ALA A 98 22.40 -2.58 -8.01
C ALA A 98 22.93 -2.60 -9.44
N THR A 99 24.06 -3.27 -9.71
CA THR A 99 24.74 -3.19 -11.02
C THR A 99 23.83 -3.66 -12.16
N GLU A 100 23.20 -4.82 -11.98
CA GLU A 100 22.29 -5.40 -12.97
C GLU A 100 20.99 -4.58 -13.06
N ALA A 101 20.45 -4.17 -11.92
CA ALA A 101 19.25 -3.32 -11.86
C ALA A 101 19.44 -1.99 -12.59
N LEU A 102 20.59 -1.34 -12.43
CA LEU A 102 20.94 -0.10 -13.13
C LEU A 102 21.10 -0.33 -14.64
N ALA A 103 21.77 -1.41 -15.04
CA ALA A 103 21.92 -1.74 -16.46
C ALA A 103 20.56 -2.02 -17.12
N LEU A 104 19.67 -2.73 -16.42
CA LEU A 104 18.30 -3.01 -16.86
C LEU A 104 17.48 -1.72 -16.96
N ALA A 105 17.57 -0.84 -15.96
CA ALA A 105 16.90 0.45 -15.97
C ALA A 105 17.38 1.35 -17.11
N ASP A 106 18.69 1.37 -17.39
CA ASP A 106 19.26 2.19 -18.46
C ASP A 106 18.82 1.74 -19.86
N ARG A 107 18.62 0.42 -20.08
CA ARG A 107 18.03 -0.10 -21.32
C ARG A 107 16.62 0.45 -21.55
N VAL A 108 15.77 0.41 -20.53
CA VAL A 108 14.41 0.96 -20.60
C VAL A 108 14.45 2.48 -20.78
N ALA A 109 15.31 3.18 -20.05
CA ALA A 109 15.46 4.63 -20.15
C ALA A 109 15.93 5.07 -21.54
N THR A 110 16.88 4.34 -22.14
CA THR A 110 17.35 4.56 -23.50
C THR A 110 16.22 4.40 -24.52
N ARG A 111 15.34 3.40 -24.35
CA ARG A 111 14.16 3.24 -25.20
C ARG A 111 13.17 4.39 -25.06
N VAL A 112 12.94 4.89 -23.84
CA VAL A 112 12.08 6.07 -23.60
C VAL A 112 12.65 7.30 -24.30
N ARG A 113 13.96 7.54 -24.17
CA ARG A 113 14.66 8.69 -24.79
C ARG A 113 14.74 8.58 -26.31
N ALA A 114 14.66 7.37 -26.87
CA ALA A 114 14.66 7.15 -28.32
C ALA A 114 13.32 7.50 -29.00
N LEU A 115 12.27 7.79 -28.23
CA LEU A 115 10.97 8.16 -28.80
C LEU A 115 11.00 9.61 -29.33
N PRO A 116 10.64 9.83 -30.60
CA PRO A 116 10.64 11.16 -31.19
C PRO A 116 9.59 12.07 -30.51
N ASP A 117 9.93 13.35 -30.40
CA ASP A 117 9.06 14.42 -29.88
C ASP A 117 8.58 14.21 -28.43
N ILE A 118 9.35 13.45 -27.64
CA ILE A 118 9.15 13.26 -26.20
C ILE A 118 10.42 13.71 -25.48
N ASP A 119 10.44 14.98 -25.10
CA ASP A 119 11.49 15.55 -24.24
C ASP A 119 11.04 15.43 -22.78
N THR A 120 11.45 14.35 -22.11
CA THR A 120 11.01 14.04 -20.75
C THR A 120 12.16 13.59 -19.87
N ALA A 121 12.11 13.98 -18.59
CA ALA A 121 13.05 13.51 -17.60
C ALA A 121 12.83 12.02 -17.32
N VAL A 122 13.90 11.24 -17.30
CA VAL A 122 13.85 9.81 -16.96
C VAL A 122 14.65 9.56 -15.69
N GLY A 123 13.97 9.20 -14.60
CA GLY A 123 14.56 8.80 -13.33
C GLY A 123 14.57 7.30 -13.12
N THR A 124 15.36 6.83 -12.16
CA THR A 124 15.41 5.42 -11.75
C THR A 124 15.21 5.29 -10.24
N VAL A 125 14.36 4.35 -9.84
CA VAL A 125 14.17 3.95 -8.45
C VAL A 125 14.63 2.51 -8.30
N ILE A 126 15.57 2.29 -7.39
CA ILE A 126 15.99 0.97 -6.94
C ILE A 126 15.24 0.69 -5.64
N ALA A 127 14.23 -0.15 -5.73
CA ALA A 127 13.41 -0.54 -4.59
C ALA A 127 14.01 -1.80 -3.94
N VAL A 128 14.38 -1.71 -2.68
CA VAL A 128 14.99 -2.81 -1.93
C VAL A 128 13.98 -3.47 -1.01
N GLY A 129 14.06 -4.79 -0.80
CA GLY A 129 13.19 -5.56 0.10
C GLY A 129 13.87 -6.85 0.57
N PRO A 130 13.27 -7.70 1.43
CA PRO A 130 11.87 -7.72 1.83
C PRO A 130 11.45 -6.67 2.87
N TYR A 131 12.36 -6.19 3.72
CA TYR A 131 12.12 -5.05 4.61
C TYR A 131 13.42 -4.32 4.92
N VAL A 132 13.40 -3.00 4.83
CA VAL A 132 14.49 -2.15 5.30
C VAL A 132 13.93 -0.96 6.05
N ASP A 133 14.30 -0.79 7.32
CA ASP A 133 13.83 0.34 8.14
C ASP A 133 14.42 1.67 7.65
N THR A 134 15.75 1.73 7.49
CA THR A 134 16.45 2.92 6.98
C THR A 134 17.33 2.61 5.78
N VAL A 135 17.12 3.30 4.65
CA VAL A 135 18.02 3.27 3.49
C VAL A 135 18.82 4.55 3.42
N GLU A 136 20.15 4.42 3.35
CA GLU A 136 21.10 5.52 3.28
C GLU A 136 21.86 5.47 1.96
N GLN A 137 21.53 6.42 1.09
CA GLN A 137 22.28 6.70 -0.14
C GLN A 137 23.25 7.87 0.11
N PRO A 138 24.52 7.80 -0.33
CA PRO A 138 25.45 8.90 -0.18
C PRO A 138 24.91 10.23 -0.71
N ALA A 139 25.06 11.31 0.06
CA ALA A 139 24.50 12.62 -0.29
C ALA A 139 24.96 13.16 -1.65
N ALA A 140 26.19 12.81 -2.08
CA ALA A 140 26.72 13.19 -3.39
C ALA A 140 25.95 12.56 -4.57
N GLU A 141 25.30 11.41 -4.36
CA GLU A 141 24.55 10.68 -5.38
C GLU A 141 23.08 11.12 -5.44
N LEU A 142 22.55 11.74 -4.38
CA LEU A 142 21.19 12.26 -4.32
C LEU A 142 20.92 13.41 -5.30
N ALA A 143 21.96 14.07 -5.84
CA ALA A 143 21.79 15.04 -6.91
C ALA A 143 21.47 14.39 -8.27
N GLY A 144 21.75 13.09 -8.41
CA GLY A 144 21.57 12.34 -9.66
C GLY A 144 20.14 11.87 -9.89
N PRO A 145 19.88 11.17 -11.02
CA PRO A 145 18.56 10.69 -11.42
C PRO A 145 18.16 9.35 -10.77
N VAL A 146 18.95 8.84 -9.81
CA VAL A 146 18.71 7.53 -9.19
C VAL A 146 18.44 7.69 -7.69
N ARG A 147 17.44 6.96 -7.19
CA ARG A 147 17.15 6.84 -5.75
C ARG A 147 17.12 5.37 -5.34
N VAL A 148 17.75 5.06 -4.22
CA VAL A 148 17.61 3.75 -3.55
C VAL A 148 16.69 3.91 -2.34
N LEU A 149 15.66 3.06 -2.21
CA LEU A 149 14.68 3.16 -1.12
C LEU A 149 13.98 1.83 -0.83
N TYR A 150 13.41 1.69 0.37
CA TYR A 150 12.40 0.67 0.65
C TYR A 150 11.03 1.19 0.17
N PRO A 151 10.25 0.43 -0.62
CA PRO A 151 9.06 0.94 -1.30
C PRO A 151 7.84 1.03 -0.36
N THR A 152 7.72 2.15 0.34
CA THR A 152 6.51 2.57 1.05
C THR A 152 5.77 3.63 0.21
N PRO A 153 4.47 3.89 0.44
CA PRO A 153 3.78 4.98 -0.24
C PRO A 153 4.50 6.33 -0.10
N THR A 154 5.01 6.64 1.10
CA THR A 154 5.70 7.90 1.39
C THR A 154 7.04 8.01 0.67
N THR A 155 7.87 6.96 0.69
CA THR A 155 9.19 6.97 0.03
C THR A 155 9.04 6.96 -1.50
N MET A 156 8.08 6.22 -2.04
CA MET A 156 7.76 6.23 -3.46
C MET A 156 7.25 7.59 -3.92
N LEU A 157 6.38 8.25 -3.14
CA LEU A 157 5.92 9.60 -3.42
C LEU A 157 7.08 10.60 -3.46
N ALA A 158 7.95 10.56 -2.44
CA ALA A 158 9.12 11.44 -2.36
C ALA A 158 10.07 11.24 -3.54
N ALA A 159 10.35 9.99 -3.92
CA ALA A 159 11.16 9.69 -5.11
C ALA A 159 10.48 10.19 -6.39
N THR A 160 9.16 10.03 -6.49
CA THR A 160 8.39 10.49 -7.65
C THR A 160 8.50 11.99 -7.83
N VAL A 161 8.27 12.76 -6.77
CA VAL A 161 8.39 14.23 -6.79
C VAL A 161 9.84 14.67 -7.04
N SER A 162 10.83 13.99 -6.47
CA SER A 162 12.24 14.35 -6.63
C SER A 162 12.81 14.06 -8.03
N LEU A 163 12.32 13.02 -8.71
CA LEU A 163 12.90 12.54 -9.97
C LEU A 163 12.11 13.00 -11.21
N ALA A 164 10.81 13.27 -11.09
CA ALA A 164 9.93 13.62 -12.21
C ALA A 164 9.83 15.15 -12.42
N LEU A 165 10.97 15.80 -12.64
CA LEU A 165 11.07 17.27 -12.68
C LEU A 165 11.31 17.83 -14.10
N ALA A 166 10.59 17.35 -15.13
CA ALA A 166 10.60 18.07 -16.40
C ALA A 166 9.84 19.40 -16.29
N ASP A 167 10.32 20.46 -16.93
CA ASP A 167 9.66 21.77 -16.95
C ASP A 167 8.32 21.75 -17.69
N ARG A 168 8.17 20.82 -18.66
CA ARG A 168 6.98 20.67 -19.48
C ARG A 168 6.20 19.41 -19.10
N SER A 169 4.88 19.56 -19.02
CA SER A 169 3.99 18.42 -18.88
C SER A 169 3.81 17.68 -20.19
N LEU A 170 3.76 16.35 -20.13
CA LEU A 170 3.43 15.46 -21.22
C LEU A 170 1.95 15.62 -21.60
N THR A 171 1.73 15.60 -22.90
CA THR A 171 0.39 15.55 -23.49
C THR A 171 -0.20 14.13 -23.42
N VAL A 172 -1.52 14.01 -23.54
CA VAL A 172 -2.22 12.72 -23.65
C VAL A 172 -1.66 11.90 -24.81
N GLY A 173 -1.42 12.51 -25.98
CA GLY A 173 -0.84 11.84 -27.14
C GLY A 173 0.59 11.35 -26.89
N GLN A 174 1.42 12.12 -26.19
CA GLN A 174 2.76 11.68 -25.77
C GLN A 174 2.69 10.52 -24.77
N ALA A 175 1.81 10.58 -23.78
CA ALA A 175 1.62 9.53 -22.79
C ALA A 175 1.16 8.20 -23.45
N ARG A 176 0.22 8.27 -24.41
CA ARG A 176 -0.18 7.08 -25.20
C ARG A 176 0.97 6.48 -25.99
N ARG A 177 1.80 7.31 -26.63
CA ARG A 177 2.97 6.83 -27.36
C ARG A 177 3.95 6.12 -26.44
N LEU A 178 4.20 6.65 -25.24
CA LEU A 178 5.02 5.99 -24.22
C LEU A 178 4.44 4.64 -23.81
N VAL A 179 3.15 4.59 -23.45
CA VAL A 179 2.48 3.35 -23.04
C VAL A 179 2.53 2.31 -24.16
N ARG A 180 2.25 2.68 -25.41
CA ARG A 180 2.32 1.79 -26.58
C ARG A 180 3.74 1.26 -26.82
N ALA A 181 4.76 2.11 -26.67
CA ALA A 181 6.15 1.75 -26.91
C ALA A 181 6.72 0.80 -25.84
N LEU A 182 6.24 0.92 -24.60
CA LEU A 182 6.67 0.15 -23.44
C LEU A 182 5.82 -1.13 -23.23
N ALA A 183 4.54 -1.09 -23.56
CA ALA A 183 3.57 -2.16 -23.33
C ALA A 183 2.67 -2.38 -24.56
N PRO A 184 3.21 -2.87 -25.68
CA PRO A 184 2.47 -2.98 -26.94
C PRO A 184 1.28 -3.96 -26.88
N SER A 185 1.25 -4.87 -25.90
CA SER A 185 0.18 -5.83 -25.70
C SER A 185 -1.03 -5.27 -24.94
N VAL A 186 -0.93 -4.06 -24.38
CA VAL A 186 -2.00 -3.46 -23.57
C VAL A 186 -2.92 -2.58 -24.41
N PRO A 187 -4.25 -2.69 -24.22
CA PRO A 187 -5.19 -1.74 -24.81
C PRO A 187 -4.85 -0.30 -24.40
N GLU A 188 -4.79 0.59 -25.37
CA GLU A 188 -4.42 1.98 -25.12
C GLU A 188 -5.40 2.67 -24.16
N PRO A 189 -4.90 3.39 -23.14
CA PRO A 189 -5.75 4.19 -22.27
C PRO A 189 -6.53 5.23 -23.10
N ASN A 190 -7.82 5.36 -22.81
CA ASN A 190 -8.63 6.40 -23.42
C ASN A 190 -8.19 7.81 -22.94
N GLU A 191 -8.62 8.84 -23.65
CA GLU A 191 -8.12 10.22 -23.45
C GLU A 191 -8.59 10.77 -22.12
N GLU A 192 -9.86 10.55 -21.80
CA GLU A 192 -10.46 10.92 -20.52
C GLU A 192 -9.72 10.32 -19.33
N THR A 193 -9.29 9.05 -19.42
CA THR A 193 -8.47 8.41 -18.38
C THR A 193 -7.16 9.13 -18.18
N LEU A 194 -6.45 9.45 -19.27
CA LEU A 194 -5.14 10.07 -19.17
C LEU A 194 -5.27 11.52 -18.70
N ALA A 195 -6.26 12.26 -19.20
CA ALA A 195 -6.57 13.59 -18.68
C ALA A 195 -6.88 13.54 -17.18
N ALA A 196 -7.67 12.56 -16.71
CA ALA A 196 -7.97 12.37 -15.30
C ALA A 196 -6.74 12.01 -14.44
N GLU A 197 -5.65 11.52 -15.05
CA GLU A 197 -4.36 11.26 -14.40
C GLU A 197 -3.38 12.44 -14.52
N GLY A 198 -3.84 13.62 -14.96
CA GLY A 198 -3.08 14.88 -14.98
C GLY A 198 -2.24 15.13 -16.24
N PHE A 199 -2.43 14.34 -17.31
CA PHE A 199 -1.81 14.61 -18.60
C PHE A 199 -2.54 15.76 -19.31
N VAL A 200 -1.78 16.65 -19.97
CA VAL A 200 -2.36 17.81 -20.67
C VAL A 200 -3.01 17.33 -21.97
N GLY A 201 -4.16 17.90 -22.35
CA GLY A 201 -4.76 17.63 -23.66
C GLY A 201 -3.76 17.91 -24.79
N ASP A 202 -3.84 17.15 -25.89
CA ASP A 202 -3.03 17.46 -27.06
C ASP A 202 -3.37 18.89 -27.52
N PRO A 203 -2.37 19.76 -27.80
CA PRO A 203 -2.67 21.08 -28.30
C PRO A 203 -3.50 20.88 -29.56
N ALA A 204 -4.69 21.47 -29.60
CA ALA A 204 -5.52 21.48 -30.79
C ALA A 204 -4.61 21.96 -31.92
N MET A 205 -4.27 21.05 -32.85
CA MET A 205 -3.47 21.45 -34.00
C MET A 205 -4.17 22.67 -34.57
N PRO A 206 -3.47 23.80 -34.75
CA PRO A 206 -4.10 25.00 -35.27
C PRO A 206 -4.81 24.55 -36.54
N ALA A 207 -6.15 24.63 -36.52
CA ALA A 207 -6.99 24.21 -37.63
C ALA A 207 -6.36 24.86 -38.85
N GLY A 208 -5.72 24.04 -39.69
CA GLY A 208 -4.77 24.53 -40.69
C GLY A 208 -5.42 25.71 -41.38
N GLU A 209 -4.76 26.88 -41.35
CA GLU A 209 -5.19 28.01 -42.16
C GLU A 209 -5.55 27.42 -43.51
N PRO A 210 -6.79 27.63 -44.02
CA PRO A 210 -7.20 27.05 -45.27
C PRO A 210 -6.13 27.43 -46.28
N GLY A 211 -5.34 26.42 -46.70
CA GLY A 211 -4.18 26.67 -47.53
C GLY A 211 -4.60 27.54 -48.70
N PRO A 212 -3.78 28.53 -49.12
CA PRO A 212 -4.16 29.49 -50.13
C PRO A 212 -4.77 28.72 -51.28
N ALA A 213 -6.06 28.99 -51.54
CA ALA A 213 -6.82 28.35 -52.58
C ALA A 213 -5.98 28.45 -53.86
N TRP A 214 -5.33 27.35 -54.23
CA TRP A 214 -4.69 27.24 -55.52
C TRP A 214 -5.85 27.38 -56.48
N SER A 215 -5.92 28.57 -57.07
CA SER A 215 -6.92 28.93 -58.05
C SER A 215 -6.86 27.89 -59.13
N ALA A 216 -7.86 27.00 -59.13
CA ALA A 216 -8.17 26.19 -60.29
C ALA A 216 -8.37 27.18 -61.43
N SER A 217 -7.36 27.29 -62.29
CA SER A 217 -7.43 28.09 -63.50
C SER A 217 -8.65 27.63 -64.27
N ALA A 218 -9.60 28.56 -64.41
CA ALA A 218 -10.73 28.44 -65.30
C ALA A 218 -10.22 28.08 -66.70
N LEU A 219 -10.61 26.91 -67.19
CA LEU A 219 -10.59 26.64 -68.63
C LEU A 219 -11.70 27.49 -69.26
N PRO A 220 -11.43 28.24 -70.33
CA PRO A 220 -12.44 29.04 -71.01
C PRO A 220 -13.37 28.15 -71.84
N THR A 221 -14.63 28.03 -71.43
CA THR A 221 -15.71 27.46 -72.24
C THR A 221 -15.98 28.40 -73.41
N THR A 222 -15.57 27.98 -74.61
CA THR A 222 -15.92 28.67 -75.86
C THR A 222 -17.30 28.22 -76.31
N VAL A 223 -18.19 29.19 -76.42
CA VAL A 223 -19.56 29.11 -76.94
C VAL A 223 -19.51 28.85 -78.45
N GLY A 224 -20.28 27.87 -78.93
CA GLY A 224 -20.61 27.69 -80.35
C GLY A 224 -22.09 27.30 -80.46
N PRO A 225 -22.91 28.03 -81.23
CA PRO A 225 -24.31 27.69 -81.44
C PRO A 225 -24.46 26.85 -82.72
N ASP A 226 -25.24 25.76 -82.67
CA ASP A 226 -26.26 25.47 -83.68
C ASP A 226 -27.18 24.30 -83.28
N ARG A 227 -28.46 24.52 -83.58
CA ARG A 227 -29.68 23.69 -83.41
C ARG A 227 -29.77 22.57 -84.48
N PRO A 228 -30.85 21.75 -84.61
CA PRO A 228 -31.92 21.31 -83.67
C PRO A 228 -32.35 19.81 -83.77
N ALA A 229 -33.24 19.42 -82.84
CA ALA A 229 -34.40 18.51 -82.97
C ALA A 229 -34.23 16.97 -82.95
N SER A 230 -34.79 16.29 -81.94
CA SER A 230 -36.10 15.59 -82.03
C SER A 230 -36.39 14.61 -80.87
N GLN A 231 -37.62 14.72 -80.32
CA GLN A 231 -38.58 13.66 -79.93
C GLN A 231 -38.10 12.52 -79.00
N GLY A 232 -38.62 12.41 -77.78
CA GLY A 232 -39.79 11.55 -77.48
C GLY A 232 -39.73 10.96 -76.05
N PRO A 233 -40.82 10.33 -75.52
CA PRO A 233 -41.29 10.51 -74.14
C PRO A 233 -41.17 9.28 -73.19
N ARG A 234 -41.28 9.55 -71.86
CA ARG A 234 -42.04 8.88 -70.74
C ARG A 234 -42.13 7.32 -70.74
N PRO A 235 -42.03 6.57 -69.59
CA PRO A 235 -42.91 6.81 -68.44
C PRO A 235 -42.48 6.46 -67.00
N GLU A 236 -43.38 6.94 -66.14
CA GLU A 236 -43.55 6.83 -64.67
C GLU A 236 -44.07 5.44 -64.19
N PRO A 237 -44.17 5.23 -62.85
CA PRO A 237 -44.30 3.95 -62.15
C PRO A 237 -45.73 3.64 -61.63
N ALA A 238 -45.94 2.43 -61.09
CA ALA A 238 -47.01 2.04 -60.14
C ALA A 238 -46.67 0.67 -59.51
N ALA A 239 -46.68 0.51 -58.16
CA ALA A 239 -47.76 -0.02 -57.29
C ALA A 239 -48.04 -1.53 -57.51
N GLY A 240 -48.27 -2.43 -56.55
CA GLY A 240 -48.50 -2.45 -55.11
C GLY A 240 -48.99 -3.87 -54.76
N ASP A 241 -49.49 -4.07 -53.53
CA ASP A 241 -50.52 -5.04 -53.12
C ASP A 241 -50.15 -6.12 -52.07
N ASP A 242 -51.15 -6.32 -51.22
CA ASP A 242 -51.17 -6.88 -49.87
C ASP A 242 -51.45 -8.40 -49.85
N GLY A 243 -51.32 -9.07 -48.70
CA GLY A 243 -51.87 -10.43 -48.55
C GLY A 243 -51.47 -11.20 -47.30
N GLU A 244 -52.34 -11.12 -46.29
CA GLU A 244 -52.38 -11.88 -45.04
C GLU A 244 -53.06 -13.26 -45.20
N ALA A 245 -52.53 -14.33 -44.56
CA ALA A 245 -53.30 -15.45 -43.95
C ALA A 245 -52.39 -16.61 -43.45
N ASP A 246 -52.60 -16.97 -42.18
CA ASP A 246 -52.27 -18.25 -41.47
C ASP A 246 -53.50 -19.22 -41.60
N PRO A 247 -53.62 -20.46 -41.04
CA PRO A 247 -52.67 -21.46 -40.49
C PRO A 247 -52.91 -22.94 -40.97
N ALA A 248 -52.10 -23.85 -40.40
CA ALA A 248 -52.32 -25.29 -40.14
C ALA A 248 -52.15 -26.33 -41.27
N ASP A 249 -51.24 -27.31 -41.09
CA ASP A 249 -51.57 -28.69 -40.62
C ASP A 249 -50.33 -29.65 -40.64
N ARG A 250 -50.31 -30.60 -39.67
CA ARG A 250 -49.55 -31.88 -39.53
C ARG A 250 -48.00 -31.87 -39.43
N ALA A 251 -47.36 -32.27 -38.32
CA ALA A 251 -47.36 -33.53 -37.54
C ALA A 251 -46.30 -34.58 -37.98
N ASP A 252 -45.60 -35.10 -36.97
CA ASP A 252 -44.73 -36.29 -36.87
C ASP A 252 -43.31 -36.27 -37.49
N HIS A 253 -42.29 -36.13 -36.63
CA HIS A 253 -41.41 -37.25 -36.24
C HIS A 253 -40.40 -36.87 -35.15
N ALA A 254 -40.12 -37.87 -34.31
CA ALA A 254 -39.30 -37.81 -33.11
C ALA A 254 -37.81 -38.14 -33.35
N ASP A 255 -37.01 -37.69 -32.39
CA ASP A 255 -35.80 -38.34 -31.87
C ASP A 255 -34.45 -38.16 -32.62
N GLN A 256 -33.39 -38.09 -31.81
CA GLN A 256 -31.96 -38.13 -32.14
C GLN A 256 -31.29 -36.88 -32.74
N SER A 257 -30.63 -36.08 -31.89
CA SER A 257 -29.15 -36.11 -31.80
C SER A 257 -28.61 -34.98 -30.94
N SER A 258 -28.10 -35.38 -29.77
CA SER A 258 -27.06 -34.68 -29.03
C SER A 258 -25.73 -34.66 -29.83
N ARG A 259 -24.80 -33.78 -29.40
CA ARG A 259 -23.40 -33.54 -29.87
C ARG A 259 -23.33 -32.34 -30.83
N SER A 260 -22.50 -31.31 -30.64
CA SER A 260 -21.17 -31.27 -30.01
C SER A 260 -20.84 -29.83 -29.58
N ASN A 261 -20.41 -29.65 -28.34
CA ASN A 261 -19.73 -28.46 -27.84
C ASN A 261 -18.29 -28.88 -27.49
N PRO A 262 -17.22 -28.34 -28.11
CA PRO A 262 -15.86 -28.66 -27.70
C PRO A 262 -15.17 -27.44 -27.10
N TYR A 263 -15.10 -27.36 -25.77
CA TYR A 263 -13.87 -27.00 -25.02
C TYR A 263 -14.17 -27.06 -23.51
N GLN A 264 -13.76 -28.14 -22.85
CA GLN A 264 -13.49 -28.15 -21.41
C GLN A 264 -11.98 -28.39 -21.23
N PRO A 265 -11.28 -27.60 -20.39
CA PRO A 265 -9.90 -27.89 -20.04
C PRO A 265 -9.85 -29.02 -18.98
N GLU A 266 -8.94 -29.98 -19.21
CA GLU A 266 -8.61 -31.05 -18.25
C GLU A 266 -7.95 -30.49 -16.96
N PRO A 267 -8.13 -31.18 -15.82
CA PRO A 267 -7.41 -30.91 -14.59
C PRO A 267 -6.04 -31.60 -14.58
N HIS A 268 -4.95 -30.82 -14.52
CA HIS A 268 -3.61 -31.36 -14.29
C HIS A 268 -3.44 -31.80 -12.82
N HIS A 269 -3.19 -33.09 -12.63
CA HIS A 269 -2.57 -33.63 -11.42
C HIS A 269 -1.08 -33.23 -11.37
N PRO A 270 -0.54 -32.85 -10.19
CA PRO A 270 0.88 -32.62 -10.03
C PRO A 270 1.64 -33.95 -9.87
N GLU A 271 2.56 -34.22 -10.79
CA GLU A 271 3.59 -35.25 -10.61
C GLU A 271 4.61 -34.78 -9.57
N HIS A 272 4.75 -35.56 -8.50
CA HIS A 272 5.88 -35.47 -7.57
C HIS A 272 7.09 -36.16 -8.20
N ALA A 273 8.14 -35.39 -8.52
CA ALA A 273 9.47 -35.94 -8.78
C ALA A 273 10.20 -36.14 -7.44
N THR A 274 10.28 -37.39 -6.99
CA THR A 274 11.17 -37.84 -5.92
C THR A 274 12.54 -38.15 -6.50
N THR A 275 13.50 -37.25 -6.34
CA THR A 275 14.93 -37.57 -6.44
C THR A 275 15.43 -37.93 -5.05
N THR A 276 15.49 -39.23 -4.75
CA THR A 276 16.10 -39.75 -3.52
C THR A 276 17.58 -40.01 -3.79
N GLU A 277 18.45 -39.06 -3.45
CA GLU A 277 19.86 -39.36 -3.21
C GLU A 277 20.05 -39.85 -1.77
N HIS A 278 20.62 -41.04 -1.64
CA HIS A 278 21.03 -41.62 -0.38
C HIS A 278 22.33 -40.97 0.11
N PHE A 279 22.22 -40.09 1.11
CA PHE A 279 23.32 -39.81 2.04
C PHE A 279 23.02 -40.45 3.39
N ARG A 280 23.83 -41.45 3.73
CA ARG A 280 23.80 -42.21 4.98
C ARG A 280 24.64 -41.43 6.00
N THR A 281 24.00 -40.77 6.96
CA THR A 281 24.68 -40.22 8.14
C THR A 281 24.16 -40.93 9.38
N GLU A 282 25.07 -41.67 10.00
CA GLU A 282 24.89 -42.45 11.23
C GLU A 282 24.78 -41.50 12.43
N PRO A 283 23.75 -41.61 13.31
CA PRO A 283 23.70 -40.86 14.55
C PRO A 283 24.50 -41.55 15.66
N PRO A 284 25.27 -40.83 16.50
CA PRO A 284 25.99 -41.44 17.62
C PRO A 284 25.03 -41.88 18.73
N ALA A 285 25.31 -43.06 19.27
CA ALA A 285 24.56 -43.71 20.33
C ALA A 285 24.58 -42.91 21.65
N ILE A 286 23.40 -42.73 22.24
CA ILE A 286 23.20 -42.21 23.60
C ILE A 286 23.03 -43.43 24.54
N PRO A 287 23.79 -43.54 25.64
CA PRO A 287 23.64 -44.65 26.58
C PRO A 287 22.37 -44.51 27.45
N PRO A 288 21.71 -45.63 27.82
CA PRO A 288 20.47 -45.60 28.60
C PRO A 288 20.72 -45.33 30.09
N GLY A 289 20.04 -44.31 30.62
CA GLY A 289 19.96 -44.02 32.06
C GLY A 289 18.96 -44.94 32.81
N PRO A 290 19.10 -45.06 34.14
CA PRO A 290 18.39 -46.06 34.93
C PRO A 290 16.92 -45.71 35.18
N ARG A 291 16.07 -46.75 35.13
CA ARG A 291 14.63 -46.72 35.42
C ARG A 291 14.36 -46.44 36.91
N PRO A 292 13.44 -45.53 37.27
CA PRO A 292 12.88 -45.49 38.61
C PRO A 292 11.75 -46.52 38.79
N ALA A 293 11.73 -47.12 39.99
CA ALA A 293 10.88 -48.21 40.41
C ALA A 293 9.41 -47.79 40.61
N ALA A 294 8.51 -48.73 40.32
CA ALA A 294 7.09 -48.65 40.56
C ALA A 294 6.78 -48.64 42.07
N ALA A 295 5.92 -47.71 42.51
CA ALA A 295 5.31 -47.73 43.83
C ALA A 295 3.89 -48.33 43.73
N ALA A 296 3.59 -49.23 44.66
CA ALA A 296 2.35 -49.98 44.80
C ALA A 296 1.17 -49.13 45.31
N PRO A 297 -0.09 -49.59 45.13
CA PRO A 297 -1.28 -48.95 45.68
C PRO A 297 -1.55 -49.40 47.13
N SER A 298 -2.01 -48.48 47.97
CA SER A 298 -2.58 -48.77 49.28
C SER A 298 -4.08 -48.47 49.27
N ASP A 299 -4.86 -49.50 49.55
CA ASP A 299 -6.28 -49.44 49.90
C ASP A 299 -6.49 -49.27 51.42
N VAL A 300 -7.72 -48.86 51.76
CA VAL A 300 -8.52 -49.24 52.95
C VAL A 300 -8.67 -48.25 54.13
N GLN A 301 -9.97 -47.95 54.40
CA GLN A 301 -10.67 -47.51 55.65
C GLN A 301 -10.42 -46.07 56.13
N GLY A 302 -11.42 -45.26 56.49
CA GLY A 302 -12.78 -45.52 56.96
C GLY A 302 -12.90 -45.16 58.45
N THR A 303 -13.92 -44.35 58.79
CA THR A 303 -14.62 -44.17 60.09
C THR A 303 -14.48 -42.81 60.84
N THR A 304 -15.66 -42.21 61.07
CA THR A 304 -16.16 -41.44 62.25
C THR A 304 -15.78 -39.97 62.55
N MET A 305 -16.82 -39.13 62.52
CA MET A 305 -17.14 -37.93 63.34
C MET A 305 -17.00 -38.18 64.87
N PRO A 306 -16.91 -37.19 65.80
CA PRO A 306 -17.76 -35.97 65.85
C PRO A 306 -17.18 -34.66 66.49
N ALA A 307 -17.97 -33.58 66.32
CA ALA A 307 -18.29 -32.41 67.17
C ALA A 307 -17.30 -31.85 68.24
N GLY A 308 -17.21 -30.51 68.30
CA GLY A 308 -16.99 -29.77 69.55
C GLY A 308 -16.15 -28.49 69.45
N ASP A 309 -16.83 -27.35 69.52
CA ASP A 309 -16.56 -26.10 70.28
C ASP A 309 -15.19 -25.37 70.28
N ASP A 310 -15.32 -24.06 70.05
CA ASP A 310 -14.68 -22.91 70.71
C ASP A 310 -13.22 -23.02 71.22
N ALA A 311 -12.32 -22.25 70.62
CA ALA A 311 -11.41 -21.35 71.34
C ALA A 311 -10.54 -20.52 70.37
N GLU A 312 -10.68 -19.21 70.50
CA GLU A 312 -9.84 -18.16 69.95
C GLU A 312 -8.41 -18.22 70.54
N PRO A 313 -7.33 -18.13 69.73
CA PRO A 313 -6.01 -17.78 70.24
C PRO A 313 -5.53 -16.43 69.70
N VAL A 314 -5.28 -15.53 70.66
CA VAL A 314 -4.54 -14.26 70.55
C VAL A 314 -3.15 -14.49 69.92
N PRO A 315 -2.75 -13.75 68.86
CA PRO A 315 -1.37 -13.73 68.41
C PRO A 315 -0.51 -12.72 69.22
N PRO A 316 0.75 -13.07 69.55
CA PRO A 316 1.67 -12.21 70.29
C PRO A 316 2.30 -11.11 69.41
N ALA A 317 2.58 -9.97 70.05
CA ALA A 317 3.19 -8.77 69.50
C ALA A 317 4.55 -8.99 68.81
N THR A 318 4.65 -8.55 67.54
CA THR A 318 5.90 -8.50 66.79
C THR A 318 6.60 -7.16 67.03
N ARG A 319 7.85 -7.25 67.49
CA ARG A 319 8.80 -6.16 67.72
C ARG A 319 9.25 -5.51 66.40
N GLU A 320 9.19 -4.18 66.37
CA GLU A 320 9.76 -3.28 65.37
C GLU A 320 11.31 -3.22 65.49
N PRO A 321 12.09 -3.30 64.40
CA PRO A 321 13.53 -3.10 64.44
C PRO A 321 13.93 -1.62 64.27
N ARG A 322 14.69 -1.12 65.25
CA ARG A 322 15.44 0.16 65.25
C ARG A 322 16.38 0.29 64.03
N PRO A 323 16.53 1.49 63.46
CA PRO A 323 17.65 1.82 62.58
C PRO A 323 18.92 2.18 63.39
N PRO A 324 20.13 1.79 62.96
CA PRO A 324 21.36 2.23 63.59
C PRO A 324 21.82 3.61 63.09
N ALA A 325 22.45 4.30 64.02
CA ALA A 325 22.84 5.70 63.97
C ALA A 325 24.09 6.00 63.14
N GLU A 326 24.08 7.26 62.72
CA GLU A 326 25.14 8.18 62.31
C GLU A 326 26.56 7.92 62.84
N HIS A 327 27.55 8.11 61.96
CA HIS A 327 28.87 8.62 62.33
C HIS A 327 29.37 9.68 61.33
N PRO A 328 30.20 10.62 61.80
CA PRO A 328 30.36 11.95 61.22
C PRO A 328 31.61 12.09 60.33
N GLY A 329 31.67 13.22 59.64
CA GLY A 329 32.53 13.46 58.50
C GLY A 329 34.00 13.73 58.78
N THR A 330 34.77 13.83 57.70
CA THR A 330 35.98 14.65 57.61
C THR A 330 36.13 15.17 56.17
N ALA A 331 36.49 16.44 56.10
CA ALA A 331 36.66 17.24 54.91
C ALA A 331 38.02 17.01 54.22
N SER A 332 38.09 17.43 52.95
CA SER A 332 39.27 17.85 52.15
C SER A 332 39.24 17.22 50.75
N THR A 333 39.69 17.80 49.65
CA THR A 333 40.00 19.17 49.22
C THR A 333 40.05 19.05 47.69
N GLU A 334 39.38 19.95 46.98
CA GLU A 334 39.43 20.12 45.53
C GLU A 334 40.83 20.63 45.09
N PRO A 335 41.29 20.31 43.86
CA PRO A 335 42.03 21.34 43.15
C PRO A 335 41.52 21.57 41.73
N ALA A 336 41.38 22.87 41.46
CA ALA A 336 41.12 23.51 40.17
C ALA A 336 42.33 23.40 39.21
N PRO A 337 42.15 23.74 37.91
CA PRO A 337 43.09 23.42 36.85
C PRO A 337 44.11 24.54 36.59
N ASP A 338 45.36 24.16 36.31
CA ASP A 338 46.42 25.10 35.97
C ASP A 338 46.69 25.19 34.47
N ARG A 339 47.08 26.41 34.07
CA ARG A 339 47.28 26.91 32.70
C ARG A 339 48.72 26.70 32.20
N ALA A 340 48.81 26.69 30.86
CA ALA A 340 49.89 27.22 30.01
C ALA A 340 51.19 26.42 29.83
N ALA A 341 51.44 26.00 28.58
CA ALA A 341 52.75 26.09 27.95
C ALA A 341 52.63 26.31 26.44
N THR A 342 53.20 27.43 26.00
CA THR A 342 53.47 27.87 24.63
C THR A 342 54.69 27.12 24.08
N VAL A 343 54.64 26.53 22.88
CA VAL A 343 55.84 26.26 22.06
C VAL A 343 55.57 26.51 20.57
N GLN A 344 56.55 27.15 19.96
CA GLN A 344 56.65 27.67 18.59
C GLN A 344 56.90 26.59 17.52
N SER A 345 56.46 26.92 16.30
CA SER A 345 57.14 26.81 15.00
C SER A 345 58.14 25.68 14.72
N SER A 346 57.87 24.89 13.68
CA SER A 346 58.89 24.55 12.66
C SER A 346 58.25 24.05 11.35
N THR A 347 58.50 24.79 10.28
CA THR A 347 58.38 24.41 8.86
C THR A 347 59.44 23.36 8.52
N PRO A 348 59.21 22.48 7.53
CA PRO A 348 60.11 22.51 6.37
C PRO A 348 59.39 22.38 5.02
N GLY A 349 59.88 23.18 4.06
CA GLY A 349 59.50 23.11 2.66
C GLY A 349 60.38 22.19 1.81
N HIS A 350 60.19 22.33 0.50
CA HIS A 350 60.74 21.58 -0.65
C HIS A 350 59.92 20.33 -1.03
N ARG A 351 59.60 20.05 -2.30
CA ARG A 351 60.19 20.47 -3.57
C ARG A 351 59.19 20.18 -4.71
N ALA A 352 59.16 21.07 -5.69
CA ALA A 352 58.47 20.87 -6.97
C ALA A 352 59.13 19.75 -7.81
N THR A 353 58.34 19.01 -8.58
CA THR A 353 58.80 18.31 -9.79
C THR A 353 57.62 18.03 -10.73
N THR A 354 57.55 18.78 -11.81
CA THR A 354 56.94 18.39 -13.10
C THR A 354 57.92 17.42 -13.79
N PRO A 355 57.48 16.34 -14.45
CA PRO A 355 57.23 16.35 -15.92
C PRO A 355 56.07 15.38 -16.29
N GLY A 356 55.47 15.32 -17.47
CA GLY A 356 55.69 15.87 -18.79
C GLY A 356 54.70 15.15 -19.73
N ALA A 357 54.24 15.84 -20.77
CA ALA A 357 53.45 15.26 -21.86
C ALA A 357 54.21 14.14 -22.59
N PRO A 358 53.50 13.28 -23.34
CA PRO A 358 53.85 13.21 -24.75
C PRO A 358 52.66 13.16 -25.72
N SER A 359 52.94 13.73 -26.89
CA SER A 359 52.13 13.81 -28.09
C SER A 359 51.84 12.47 -28.76
N ALA A 360 50.71 12.49 -29.47
CA ALA A 360 50.30 11.73 -30.66
C ALA A 360 51.37 10.88 -31.39
N ARG A 361 51.01 9.61 -31.65
CA ARG A 361 51.27 8.91 -32.92
C ARG A 361 50.16 7.92 -33.27
N HIS A 362 49.57 8.19 -34.43
CA HIS A 362 49.15 7.31 -35.52
C HIS A 362 49.48 5.81 -35.47
N LEU A 363 48.54 5.04 -36.07
CA LEU A 363 48.62 3.66 -36.63
C LEU A 363 48.19 2.51 -35.71
N SER A 364 46.99 1.98 -35.93
CA SER A 364 46.78 0.71 -36.66
C SER A 364 45.44 0.05 -36.31
N ARG A 365 44.64 -0.14 -37.35
CA ARG A 365 43.50 -1.05 -37.44
C ARG A 365 44.02 -2.50 -37.47
N PRO A 366 43.36 -3.42 -36.76
CA PRO A 366 43.05 -4.73 -37.37
C PRO A 366 41.56 -5.07 -37.12
N GLU A 367 40.77 -5.32 -38.15
CA GLU A 367 40.66 -6.58 -38.91
C GLU A 367 39.58 -7.49 -38.30
N SER A 368 38.47 -7.57 -39.04
CA SER A 368 37.35 -8.49 -38.83
C SER A 368 37.79 -9.95 -38.85
N PRO A 369 37.17 -10.83 -38.07
CA PRO A 369 37.04 -12.22 -38.43
C PRO A 369 35.66 -12.50 -39.03
N ALA A 370 35.73 -13.21 -40.15
CA ALA A 370 34.64 -13.64 -40.99
C ALA A 370 33.76 -14.72 -40.36
N ALA A 371 32.53 -14.72 -40.87
CA ALA A 371 31.63 -15.84 -41.15
C ALA A 371 32.17 -17.24 -40.83
N ARG A 372 31.46 -17.95 -39.95
CA ARG A 372 31.42 -19.42 -39.97
C ARG A 372 30.01 -19.88 -40.33
N THR A 373 29.97 -20.53 -41.48
CA THR A 373 28.89 -21.32 -42.05
C THR A 373 28.64 -22.54 -41.16
N SER A 374 27.42 -22.70 -40.64
CA SER A 374 26.96 -23.93 -39.98
C SER A 374 25.91 -24.60 -40.85
N THR A 375 26.30 -25.76 -41.38
CA THR A 375 25.49 -26.76 -42.09
C THR A 375 24.64 -27.55 -41.08
N PRO A 376 23.42 -28.04 -41.43
CA PRO A 376 22.52 -28.71 -40.49
C PRO A 376 22.67 -30.24 -40.49
N PRO A 377 22.36 -30.95 -39.39
CA PRO A 377 21.92 -32.34 -39.40
C PRO A 377 20.42 -32.42 -39.02
N LYS A 378 19.50 -33.00 -39.79
CA LYS A 378 19.31 -34.40 -40.23
C LYS A 378 18.83 -35.33 -39.10
N ASP A 379 17.51 -35.40 -38.92
CA ASP A 379 16.76 -36.52 -38.31
C ASP A 379 16.77 -37.78 -39.22
N PRO A 380 16.25 -38.97 -38.81
CA PRO A 380 15.99 -39.55 -37.48
C PRO A 380 16.68 -40.95 -37.33
N PRO A 381 16.35 -41.76 -36.30
CA PRO A 381 15.54 -42.94 -36.64
C PRO A 381 14.51 -43.38 -35.59
N ALA A 382 13.50 -44.09 -36.10
CA ALA A 382 12.47 -44.83 -35.39
C ALA A 382 12.92 -46.24 -34.98
N SER A 383 12.27 -46.78 -33.95
CA SER A 383 11.78 -48.17 -33.77
C SER A 383 12.17 -48.80 -32.42
N GLY A 384 11.14 -49.23 -31.68
CA GLY A 384 11.28 -50.06 -30.48
C GLY A 384 9.90 -50.46 -29.92
N GLN A 385 9.30 -51.49 -30.52
CA GLN A 385 8.13 -52.21 -29.99
C GLN A 385 8.51 -52.98 -28.73
N SER A 386 7.60 -53.06 -27.75
CA SER A 386 7.54 -54.18 -26.80
C SER A 386 6.11 -54.37 -26.29
N ASP A 387 5.57 -55.55 -26.62
CA ASP A 387 4.37 -56.17 -26.09
C ASP A 387 4.46 -56.42 -24.57
N VAL A 388 3.41 -56.12 -23.80
CA VAL A 388 3.09 -56.83 -22.54
C VAL A 388 1.58 -56.96 -22.35
N ARG A 389 1.07 -58.12 -22.74
CA ARG A 389 0.29 -59.10 -21.97
C ARG A 389 -0.78 -58.61 -20.96
N THR A 390 -2.01 -58.95 -21.31
CA THR A 390 -3.24 -59.06 -20.50
C THR A 390 -3.09 -59.95 -19.27
N GLU A 391 -3.57 -59.51 -18.12
CA GLU A 391 -4.08 -60.40 -17.06
C GLU A 391 -5.20 -59.73 -16.23
N ARG A 392 -6.23 -60.52 -15.95
CA ARG A 392 -7.52 -60.17 -15.34
C ARG A 392 -7.74 -61.14 -14.18
N PRO A 393 -8.25 -60.69 -13.02
CA PRO A 393 -9.10 -61.54 -12.17
C PRO A 393 -10.43 -60.80 -11.85
N ALA A 394 -11.61 -61.40 -12.10
CA ALA A 394 -12.35 -62.34 -11.23
C ALA A 394 -12.71 -61.71 -9.86
N ARG A 395 -13.89 -61.08 -9.74
CA ARG A 395 -15.15 -61.59 -9.15
C ARG A 395 -14.96 -62.22 -7.76
N ASP A 396 -15.59 -61.61 -6.75
CA ASP A 396 -16.40 -62.36 -5.78
C ASP A 396 -17.52 -61.50 -5.16
N VAL A 397 -18.62 -62.20 -4.91
CA VAL A 397 -19.96 -61.76 -4.51
C VAL A 397 -20.18 -62.17 -3.06
N HIS A 398 -20.71 -61.31 -2.19
CA HIS A 398 -21.43 -61.75 -0.98
C HIS A 398 -22.66 -60.88 -0.69
N THR A 399 -23.83 -61.52 -0.83
CA THR A 399 -25.14 -61.20 -0.27
C THR A 399 -25.21 -61.58 1.21
N ALA A 400 -25.89 -60.77 2.04
CA ALA A 400 -26.81 -61.27 3.07
C ALA A 400 -27.70 -60.14 3.62
N ALA A 401 -29.00 -60.41 3.65
CA ALA A 401 -30.07 -59.60 4.20
C ALA A 401 -30.34 -59.93 5.68
N THR A 402 -30.89 -58.99 6.45
CA THR A 402 -31.98 -59.27 7.40
C THR A 402 -32.65 -58.00 7.92
N SER A 403 -33.96 -57.85 7.67
CA SER A 403 -34.89 -57.11 8.53
C SER A 403 -35.29 -57.96 9.74
N PRO A 404 -35.85 -57.35 10.80
CA PRO A 404 -37.25 -57.64 11.07
C PRO A 404 -38.09 -56.42 11.50
N LYS A 405 -39.36 -56.72 11.75
CA LYS A 405 -40.59 -55.93 11.61
C LYS A 405 -41.34 -55.87 12.95
N GLY A 406 -42.12 -54.80 13.15
CA GLY A 406 -43.25 -54.69 14.09
C GLY A 406 -43.03 -53.64 15.19
N ALA A 407 -44.00 -52.87 15.68
CA ALA A 407 -45.42 -52.69 15.40
C ALA A 407 -45.87 -51.33 16.04
N GLU A 408 -46.99 -50.78 15.55
CA GLU A 408 -47.77 -49.62 16.06
C GLU A 408 -48.17 -49.70 17.55
N PRO A 409 -48.62 -48.62 18.26
CA PRO A 409 -49.62 -47.63 17.79
C PRO A 409 -49.46 -46.14 18.22
N HIS A 410 -50.25 -45.27 17.55
CA HIS A 410 -50.61 -43.87 17.87
C HIS A 410 -51.15 -43.68 19.31
N PRO A 411 -51.13 -42.46 19.94
CA PRO A 411 -51.80 -41.25 19.39
C PRO A 411 -51.23 -39.84 19.74
N GLY A 412 -51.58 -38.86 18.89
CA GLY A 412 -52.11 -37.54 19.27
C GLY A 412 -51.16 -36.46 19.80
N ASN A 413 -50.85 -35.45 18.98
CA ASN A 413 -51.27 -34.06 19.25
C ASN A 413 -50.94 -33.13 18.07
N GLN A 414 -51.93 -32.29 17.75
CA GLN A 414 -51.94 -31.27 16.70
C GLN A 414 -51.09 -30.05 17.10
N ALA A 415 -50.42 -29.45 16.13
CA ALA A 415 -49.96 -28.05 16.16
C ALA A 415 -49.96 -27.48 14.71
N PRO A 416 -50.17 -26.17 14.53
CA PRO A 416 -50.86 -25.63 13.36
C PRO A 416 -49.95 -25.26 12.17
N GLU A 417 -50.55 -25.38 10.99
CA GLU A 417 -50.07 -24.96 9.68
C GLU A 417 -50.15 -23.42 9.53
N PRO A 418 -49.10 -22.72 9.03
CA PRO A 418 -49.19 -21.29 8.76
C PRO A 418 -49.82 -21.03 7.39
N SER A 419 -50.94 -20.30 7.43
CA SER A 419 -51.70 -19.81 6.29
C SER A 419 -50.88 -18.96 5.32
N VAL A 420 -50.99 -19.28 4.03
CA VAL A 420 -50.60 -18.44 2.89
C VAL A 420 -51.69 -17.39 2.65
N PRO A 421 -51.38 -16.07 2.63
CA PRO A 421 -52.32 -15.06 2.18
C PRO A 421 -52.30 -14.95 0.65
N GLY A 422 -53.49 -15.05 0.07
CA GLY A 422 -53.73 -15.01 -1.37
C GLY A 422 -53.53 -13.64 -2.02
N GLU A 423 -53.31 -13.74 -3.32
CA GLU A 423 -53.23 -12.65 -4.29
C GLU A 423 -54.60 -11.97 -4.49
N HIS A 424 -54.60 -10.64 -4.47
CA HIS A 424 -55.66 -9.81 -5.05
C HIS A 424 -55.03 -8.93 -6.15
N PRO A 425 -55.68 -8.79 -7.32
CA PRO A 425 -55.20 -7.91 -8.38
C PRO A 425 -55.68 -6.48 -8.11
N VAL A 426 -54.75 -5.52 -8.11
CA VAL A 426 -55.06 -4.09 -8.17
C VAL A 426 -54.54 -3.55 -9.49
N THR A 427 -55.46 -3.26 -10.40
CA THR A 427 -55.27 -2.38 -11.55
C THR A 427 -55.07 -0.95 -11.04
N GLU A 428 -53.86 -0.40 -11.22
CA GLU A 428 -53.63 1.05 -11.15
C GLU A 428 -52.97 1.55 -12.44
N THR A 429 -53.75 2.38 -13.13
CA THR A 429 -53.37 3.25 -14.24
C THR A 429 -52.38 4.29 -13.76
N THR A 430 -51.14 4.26 -14.26
CA THR A 430 -50.16 5.34 -14.04
C THR A 430 -50.18 6.32 -15.22
N THR A 431 -50.65 7.52 -14.95
CA THR A 431 -50.41 8.71 -15.76
C THR A 431 -48.95 9.19 -15.58
N PRO A 432 -48.32 9.80 -16.59
CA PRO A 432 -46.98 10.37 -16.44
C PRO A 432 -47.05 11.67 -15.62
N VAL A 433 -46.42 11.71 -14.46
CA VAL A 433 -46.18 12.94 -13.71
C VAL A 433 -44.87 13.56 -14.18
N GLU A 434 -44.99 14.62 -14.98
CA GLU A 434 -43.92 15.50 -15.43
C GLU A 434 -43.36 16.27 -14.21
N HIS A 435 -42.09 16.03 -13.87
CA HIS A 435 -41.37 16.78 -12.83
C HIS A 435 -40.78 18.06 -13.44
N PRO A 436 -41.06 19.25 -12.88
CA PRO A 436 -40.44 20.49 -13.33
C PRO A 436 -38.97 20.55 -12.91
N GLY A 437 -38.10 20.86 -13.86
CA GLY A 437 -36.66 20.96 -13.68
C GLY A 437 -36.23 22.11 -12.74
N PRO A 438 -34.99 22.05 -12.22
CA PRO A 438 -34.45 23.06 -11.31
C PRO A 438 -34.26 24.42 -12.03
N PRO A 439 -34.52 25.56 -11.36
CA PRO A 439 -34.34 26.88 -11.95
C PRO A 439 -32.85 27.23 -12.12
N ALA A 440 -32.54 27.76 -13.31
CA ALA A 440 -31.22 28.30 -13.67
C ALA A 440 -30.82 29.48 -12.76
N PRO A 441 -29.53 29.63 -12.42
CA PRO A 441 -29.06 30.78 -11.66
C PRO A 441 -29.12 32.06 -12.52
N ALA A 442 -29.76 33.08 -11.95
CA ALA A 442 -29.96 34.39 -12.55
C ALA A 442 -28.64 35.13 -12.79
N VAL A 443 -28.51 35.65 -14.00
CA VAL A 443 -27.48 36.60 -14.42
C VAL A 443 -27.73 37.93 -13.70
N ALA A 444 -26.86 38.28 -12.76
CA ALA A 444 -26.85 39.61 -12.15
C ALA A 444 -26.12 40.59 -13.05
N THR A 445 -26.88 41.37 -13.81
CA THR A 445 -26.47 42.64 -14.42
C THR A 445 -26.11 43.65 -13.32
N ALA A 446 -24.82 43.99 -13.19
CA ALA A 446 -24.37 45.14 -12.43
C ALA A 446 -24.04 46.30 -13.38
N ALA A 447 -24.72 47.41 -13.13
CA ALA A 447 -24.68 48.63 -13.90
C ALA A 447 -23.38 49.45 -13.68
N THR A 448 -22.86 49.93 -14.80
CA THR A 448 -22.27 51.23 -15.09
C THR A 448 -22.09 52.21 -13.92
N ALA A 449 -20.84 52.55 -13.61
CA ALA A 449 -20.45 53.85 -13.07
C ALA A 449 -19.24 54.39 -13.85
N ALA A 450 -19.43 55.58 -14.41
CA ALA A 450 -18.56 56.27 -15.36
C ALA A 450 -17.43 57.06 -14.69
N ARG A 451 -16.25 57.17 -15.35
CA ARG A 451 -15.46 58.41 -15.52
C ARG A 451 -14.18 58.21 -16.36
N PRO A 452 -13.53 59.28 -16.89
CA PRO A 452 -13.72 59.74 -18.25
C PRO A 452 -12.46 59.63 -19.14
N ALA A 453 -12.70 59.85 -20.42
CA ALA A 453 -11.75 59.90 -21.52
C ALA A 453 -10.69 61.00 -21.41
N THR A 454 -9.46 60.66 -21.80
CA THR A 454 -8.53 61.58 -22.45
C THR A 454 -7.77 60.84 -23.55
N ALA A 455 -7.93 61.28 -24.78
CA ALA A 455 -7.06 61.05 -25.93
C ALA A 455 -6.70 62.46 -26.50
N PRO A 456 -5.88 62.64 -27.55
CA PRO A 456 -5.09 61.68 -28.33
C PRO A 456 -3.66 62.18 -28.68
N GLY A 457 -2.88 61.38 -29.42
CA GLY A 457 -1.99 61.90 -30.47
C GLY A 457 -0.50 61.53 -30.35
N GLY A 458 0.03 60.83 -31.35
CA GLY A 458 1.47 60.63 -31.54
C GLY A 458 1.81 59.51 -32.53
N GLU A 459 2.02 59.88 -33.78
CA GLU A 459 2.41 59.08 -34.95
C GLU A 459 3.77 58.34 -34.85
N PRO A 460 4.07 57.43 -35.80
CA PRO A 460 5.16 56.47 -35.73
C PRO A 460 6.48 57.05 -36.26
N THR A 461 7.61 56.67 -35.64
CA THR A 461 8.93 56.86 -36.22
C THR A 461 9.77 55.58 -36.17
N THR A 462 10.25 55.24 -37.36
CA THR A 462 11.16 54.15 -37.75
C THR A 462 12.56 54.25 -37.10
N PRO A 463 13.38 53.19 -37.18
CA PRO A 463 14.51 52.94 -36.29
C PRO A 463 15.79 53.65 -36.73
N SER A 464 16.59 54.11 -35.75
CA SER A 464 17.97 54.53 -35.95
C SER A 464 18.92 53.57 -35.26
N ALA A 465 19.87 53.07 -36.04
CA ALA A 465 20.96 52.20 -35.64
C ALA A 465 22.08 52.93 -34.90
N THR A 466 22.89 52.13 -34.19
CA THR A 466 24.31 52.32 -33.84
C THR A 466 24.61 52.87 -32.44
N ARG A 467 25.09 52.00 -31.53
CA ARG A 467 26.49 52.01 -31.05
C ARG A 467 26.83 50.76 -30.21
N PRO A 468 27.99 50.09 -30.42
CA PRO A 468 28.46 49.02 -29.54
C PRO A 468 28.98 49.59 -28.22
N ALA A 469 28.44 49.10 -27.09
CA ALA A 469 28.92 49.43 -25.74
C ALA A 469 29.77 48.28 -25.17
N ALA A 470 30.81 48.69 -24.44
CA ALA A 470 31.89 47.93 -23.82
C ALA A 470 31.44 46.87 -22.79
N PRO A 471 32.31 45.89 -22.46
CA PRO A 471 31.97 44.78 -21.56
C PRO A 471 31.76 45.22 -20.09
N PRO A 472 30.86 44.55 -19.34
CA PRO A 472 30.60 44.87 -17.95
C PRO A 472 31.73 44.38 -17.02
N GLY A 473 32.20 45.29 -16.16
CA GLY A 473 33.06 44.96 -15.02
C GLY A 473 32.29 44.29 -13.87
N PRO A 474 32.99 43.71 -12.88
CA PRO A 474 32.39 42.88 -11.83
C PRO A 474 31.59 43.71 -10.82
N LEU A 475 30.36 43.25 -10.55
CA LEU A 475 29.45 43.79 -9.54
C LEU A 475 30.02 43.59 -8.13
N ALA A 476 30.13 44.70 -7.40
CA ALA A 476 30.47 44.74 -5.99
C ALA A 476 29.32 44.20 -5.13
N ALA A 477 29.68 43.45 -4.08
CA ALA A 477 28.77 42.89 -3.10
C ALA A 477 28.05 43.98 -2.26
N PRO A 478 26.79 43.77 -1.85
CA PRO A 478 26.04 44.70 -1.02
C PRO A 478 26.56 44.73 0.43
N ALA A 479 26.75 45.95 0.95
CA ALA A 479 27.13 46.22 2.34
C ALA A 479 25.94 45.97 3.30
N PRO A 480 26.20 45.47 4.54
CA PRO A 480 25.16 45.30 5.55
C PRO A 480 24.71 46.65 6.16
N PRO A 481 23.43 46.79 6.55
CA PRO A 481 22.91 48.02 7.12
C PRO A 481 23.40 48.27 8.55
N HIS A 482 23.90 49.50 8.79
CA HIS A 482 24.22 50.03 10.10
C HIS A 482 22.96 50.21 10.95
N GLN A 483 22.87 49.50 12.08
CA GLN A 483 21.91 49.81 13.15
C GLN A 483 22.57 50.72 14.19
N THR A 484 22.17 51.99 14.20
CA THR A 484 22.46 52.93 15.29
C THR A 484 21.28 52.97 16.25
N GLY A 485 21.33 52.15 17.31
CA GLY A 485 20.38 52.15 18.42
C GLY A 485 21.09 52.43 19.74
N LYS A 486 20.66 53.48 20.44
CA LYS A 486 21.23 53.97 21.71
C LYS A 486 21.01 52.96 22.87
N PRO A 487 21.94 52.80 23.81
CA PRO A 487 21.78 51.91 24.95
C PRO A 487 20.80 52.49 25.97
N GLN A 488 19.61 51.90 26.07
CA GLN A 488 18.70 52.14 27.20
C GLN A 488 19.23 51.42 28.43
N ARG A 489 19.55 52.20 29.47
CA ARG A 489 19.92 51.73 30.80
C ARG A 489 18.70 51.09 31.45
N LEU A 490 18.65 49.75 31.44
CA LEU A 490 17.67 48.96 32.19
C LEU A 490 18.08 48.90 33.66
N SER A 491 17.14 49.21 34.54
CA SER A 491 17.27 49.21 35.99
C SER A 491 17.49 47.80 36.55
N ALA A 492 18.49 47.66 37.41
CA ALA A 492 18.95 46.40 37.99
C ALA A 492 18.10 45.96 39.20
N ALA A 493 16.80 45.75 39.03
CA ALA A 493 15.90 45.40 40.15
C ALA A 493 14.94 44.22 39.89
N THR A 494 15.20 43.34 38.91
CA THR A 494 14.29 42.21 38.63
C THR A 494 15.02 40.91 38.26
N ARG A 495 16.02 40.53 39.07
CA ARG A 495 16.72 39.23 38.95
C ARG A 495 16.23 38.14 39.93
N TRP A 496 15.30 38.45 40.83
CA TRP A 496 14.81 37.50 41.85
C TRP A 496 13.52 36.76 41.45
N LEU A 497 12.81 37.23 40.42
CA LEU A 497 11.56 36.61 39.96
C LEU A 497 11.70 35.14 39.52
N PRO A 498 12.76 34.71 38.78
CA PRO A 498 12.85 33.30 38.35
C PRO A 498 13.14 32.34 39.50
N LEU A 499 13.81 32.79 40.57
CA LEU A 499 14.10 31.96 41.74
C LEU A 499 12.87 31.74 42.62
N ALA A 500 12.01 32.76 42.76
CA ALA A 500 10.76 32.63 43.51
C ALA A 500 9.79 31.64 42.84
N ALA A 501 9.74 31.61 41.51
CA ALA A 501 8.90 30.68 40.76
C ALA A 501 9.34 29.21 40.92
N ILE A 502 10.65 28.94 40.92
CA ILE A 502 11.19 27.58 41.11
C ILE A 502 10.93 27.09 42.55
N ALA A 503 11.11 27.95 43.55
CA ALA A 503 10.84 27.60 44.94
C ALA A 503 9.35 27.27 45.19
N LEU A 504 8.43 28.02 44.57
CA LEU A 504 6.99 27.75 44.63
C LEU A 504 6.65 26.40 44.00
N LEU A 505 7.25 26.08 42.84
CA LEU A 505 6.98 24.85 42.12
C LEU A 505 7.47 23.63 42.90
N LEU A 506 8.66 23.70 43.51
CA LEU A 506 9.16 22.66 44.42
C LEU A 506 8.26 22.48 45.65
N GLY A 507 7.76 23.59 46.22
CA GLY A 507 6.82 23.53 47.35
C GLY A 507 5.51 22.80 47.00
N LEU A 508 4.94 23.07 45.81
CA LEU A 508 3.73 22.40 45.34
C LEU A 508 3.94 20.89 45.07
N VAL A 509 5.10 20.51 44.53
CA VAL A 509 5.44 19.09 44.31
C VAL A 509 5.57 18.35 45.63
N VAL A 510 6.25 18.92 46.63
CA VAL A 510 6.37 18.32 47.97
C VAL A 510 5.01 18.22 48.65
N LEU A 511 4.17 19.25 48.54
CA LEU A 511 2.81 19.23 49.10
C LEU A 511 1.94 18.15 48.45
N ALA A 512 2.04 17.95 47.13
CA ALA A 512 1.34 16.88 46.43
C ALA A 512 1.78 15.49 46.88
N ILE A 513 3.09 15.29 47.11
CA ILE A 513 3.63 14.01 47.62
C ILE A 513 3.11 13.75 49.05
N VAL A 514 3.15 14.74 49.95
CA VAL A 514 2.68 14.57 51.33
C VAL A 514 1.18 14.27 51.38
N LEU A 515 0.37 14.91 50.54
CA LEU A 515 -1.05 14.61 50.43
C LEU A 515 -1.31 13.22 49.83
N ALA A 516 -0.48 12.75 48.91
CA ALA A 516 -0.56 11.41 48.35
C ALA A 516 -0.13 10.31 49.35
N THR A 517 0.77 10.61 50.28
CA THR A 517 1.31 9.62 51.23
C THR A 517 0.65 9.65 52.61
N SER A 518 -0.26 10.59 52.90
CA SER A 518 -0.93 10.72 54.21
C SER A 518 -2.37 10.18 54.27
N GLY A 519 -2.84 9.53 53.20
CA GLY A 519 -4.14 8.86 53.18
C GLY A 519 -4.09 7.46 53.80
N GLY A 520 -4.53 7.33 55.05
CA GLY A 520 -5.33 6.17 55.51
C GLY A 520 -4.59 5.00 56.16
N ASN A 521 -4.47 5.04 57.49
CA ASN A 521 -4.51 3.83 58.33
C ASN A 521 -5.95 3.28 58.33
N GLU A 522 -6.39 2.69 57.22
CA GLU A 522 -7.65 1.97 57.15
C GLU A 522 -7.38 0.48 57.43
N PRO A 523 -8.16 -0.18 58.32
CA PRO A 523 -8.01 -1.59 58.61
C PRO A 523 -8.06 -2.42 57.31
N PRO A 524 -7.22 -3.48 57.17
CA PRO A 524 -7.15 -4.26 55.96
C PRO A 524 -8.55 -4.79 55.59
N PRO A 525 -9.05 -4.52 54.37
CA PRO A 525 -10.34 -5.03 53.93
C PRO A 525 -10.31 -6.57 53.96
N PRO A 526 -11.42 -7.23 54.33
CA PRO A 526 -11.51 -8.68 54.29
C PRO A 526 -11.15 -9.19 52.89
N PRO A 527 -10.50 -10.37 52.78
CA PRO A 527 -10.09 -10.92 51.50
C PRO A 527 -11.30 -10.94 50.56
N PRO A 528 -11.18 -10.40 49.33
CA PRO A 528 -12.30 -10.37 48.40
C PRO A 528 -12.78 -11.82 48.21
N PRO A 529 -14.10 -12.07 48.24
CA PRO A 529 -14.62 -13.39 47.93
C PRO A 529 -14.06 -13.79 46.57
N THR A 530 -13.50 -15.00 46.49
CA THR A 530 -13.04 -15.61 45.24
C THR A 530 -14.11 -15.36 44.18
N ALA A 531 -13.83 -14.41 43.28
CA ALA A 531 -14.78 -14.05 42.24
C ALA A 531 -14.98 -15.31 41.41
N THR A 532 -16.16 -15.91 41.54
CA THR A 532 -16.60 -16.95 40.63
C THR A 532 -16.63 -16.27 39.27
N GLU A 533 -15.64 -16.56 38.41
CA GLU A 533 -15.58 -16.07 37.04
C GLU A 533 -16.93 -16.36 36.39
N THR A 534 -17.75 -15.33 36.27
CA THR A 534 -19.00 -15.42 35.55
C THR A 534 -18.59 -15.64 34.10
N PRO A 535 -18.99 -16.76 33.47
CA PRO A 535 -18.56 -17.07 32.11
C PRO A 535 -18.88 -15.89 31.19
N ALA A 536 -17.87 -15.44 30.44
CA ALA A 536 -18.02 -14.32 29.55
C ALA A 536 -19.17 -14.62 28.56
N PRO A 537 -20.13 -13.70 28.37
CA PRO A 537 -21.26 -13.94 27.49
C PRO A 537 -20.76 -14.22 26.07
N ALA A 538 -21.10 -15.38 25.51
CA ALA A 538 -20.80 -15.71 24.13
C ALA A 538 -21.66 -14.83 23.21
N VAL A 539 -21.00 -14.11 22.30
CA VAL A 539 -21.66 -13.27 21.31
C VAL A 539 -21.70 -14.05 20.01
N HIS A 540 -22.89 -14.39 19.52
CA HIS A 540 -23.07 -15.25 18.33
C HIS A 540 -22.33 -16.60 18.42
N GLY A 541 -22.20 -17.17 19.62
CA GLY A 541 -21.49 -18.43 19.84
C GLY A 541 -19.96 -18.31 19.81
N VAL A 542 -19.41 -17.09 19.78
CA VAL A 542 -17.99 -16.83 19.97
C VAL A 542 -17.77 -16.36 21.40
N GLU A 543 -16.96 -17.11 22.15
CA GLU A 543 -16.52 -16.71 23.48
C GLU A 543 -15.45 -15.62 23.36
N LEU A 544 -15.59 -14.55 24.13
CA LEU A 544 -14.74 -13.37 24.04
C LEU A 544 -14.15 -13.06 25.42
N THR A 545 -12.83 -13.11 25.52
CA THR A 545 -12.07 -12.74 26.71
C THR A 545 -11.47 -11.36 26.51
N PRO A 546 -11.87 -10.33 27.29
CA PRO A 546 -11.30 -9.00 27.15
C PRO A 546 -9.81 -8.99 27.48
N ARG A 547 -9.02 -8.31 26.65
CA ARG A 547 -7.57 -8.10 26.85
C ARG A 547 -7.27 -6.67 27.24
N ALA A 548 -7.78 -5.70 26.47
CA ALA A 548 -7.59 -4.28 26.74
C ALA A 548 -8.83 -3.48 26.36
N SER A 549 -9.05 -2.33 27.00
CA SER A 549 -10.05 -1.35 26.60
C SER A 549 -9.63 0.06 26.99
N GLY A 550 -9.98 1.06 26.20
CA GLY A 550 -9.60 2.45 26.48
C GLY A 550 -10.21 3.46 25.52
N THR A 551 -10.07 4.73 25.87
CA THR A 551 -10.53 5.87 25.07
C THR A 551 -9.37 6.80 24.76
N ALA A 552 -9.44 7.49 23.61
CA ALA A 552 -8.46 8.48 23.21
C ALA A 552 -9.15 9.68 22.52
N PRO A 553 -8.76 10.92 22.84
CA PRO A 553 -9.32 12.10 22.19
C PRO A 553 -8.71 12.36 20.81
N ARG A 554 -7.52 11.81 20.52
CA ARG A 554 -6.80 12.04 19.25
C ARG A 554 -6.83 10.78 18.40
N CYS A 555 -7.79 10.71 17.48
CA CYS A 555 -7.98 9.52 16.64
C CYS A 555 -6.78 9.26 15.71
N SER A 556 -6.22 10.31 15.09
CA SER A 556 -5.10 10.20 14.13
C SER A 556 -3.80 9.62 14.71
N ALA A 557 -3.59 9.73 16.03
CA ALA A 557 -2.41 9.15 16.69
C ALA A 557 -2.49 7.62 16.84
N HIS A 558 -3.68 7.05 16.62
CA HIS A 558 -3.97 5.63 16.82
C HIS A 558 -4.48 4.98 15.52
N THR A 559 -4.19 5.59 14.38
CA THR A 559 -4.56 5.08 13.06
C THR A 559 -3.35 5.12 12.13
N THR A 560 -3.38 4.33 11.06
CA THR A 560 -2.36 4.29 10.01
C THR A 560 -2.96 4.63 8.64
N GLY A 561 -2.11 4.82 7.62
CA GLY A 561 -2.52 4.94 6.22
C GLY A 561 -3.41 6.17 5.90
N ASP A 562 -4.30 6.01 4.93
CA ASP A 562 -5.21 7.08 4.46
C ASP A 562 -6.21 7.49 5.53
N LEU A 563 -6.62 6.54 6.38
CA LEU A 563 -7.47 6.80 7.54
C LEU A 563 -6.79 7.79 8.50
N GLN A 564 -5.49 7.62 8.75
CA GLN A 564 -4.72 8.57 9.54
C GLN A 564 -4.67 9.95 8.91
N ALA A 565 -4.32 10.03 7.62
CA ALA A 565 -4.25 11.30 6.90
C ALA A 565 -5.59 12.05 6.94
N THR A 566 -6.70 11.32 6.76
CA THR A 566 -8.06 11.88 6.83
C THR A 566 -8.39 12.42 8.22
N LEU A 567 -8.00 11.69 9.27
CA LEU A 567 -8.27 12.07 10.66
C LEU A 567 -7.37 13.20 11.18
N GLN A 568 -6.23 13.48 10.53
CA GLN A 568 -5.39 14.64 10.85
C GLN A 568 -6.09 15.98 10.59
N GLY A 569 -7.10 16.00 9.70
CA GLY A 569 -7.95 17.17 9.44
C GLY A 569 -8.82 17.62 10.63
N GLY A 570 -8.91 16.84 11.71
CA GLY A 570 -9.34 17.35 13.01
C GLY A 570 -10.83 17.21 13.36
N GLU A 571 -11.55 16.25 12.78
CA GLU A 571 -13.02 16.15 12.96
C GLU A 571 -13.49 14.94 13.77
N CYS A 572 -12.57 14.13 14.29
CA CYS A 572 -12.92 13.01 15.16
C CYS A 572 -13.03 13.48 16.61
N THR A 573 -14.20 13.29 17.23
CA THR A 573 -14.50 13.78 18.57
C THR A 573 -14.09 12.80 19.68
N ALA A 574 -14.10 11.50 19.38
CA ALA A 574 -13.66 10.46 20.31
C ALA A 574 -13.27 9.18 19.56
N LEU A 575 -12.29 8.46 20.10
CA LEU A 575 -11.96 7.09 19.73
C LEU A 575 -12.10 6.20 20.96
N ARG A 576 -12.89 5.12 20.85
CA ARG A 576 -12.98 4.04 21.84
C ARG A 576 -12.42 2.78 21.23
N ARG A 577 -11.56 2.06 21.95
CA ARG A 577 -10.93 0.82 21.49
C ARG A 577 -11.06 -0.28 22.52
N ALA A 578 -11.16 -1.51 22.06
CA ALA A 578 -10.96 -2.69 22.88
C ALA A 578 -10.36 -3.84 22.06
N SER A 579 -9.70 -4.75 22.76
CA SER A 579 -9.07 -5.92 22.21
C SER A 579 -9.60 -7.14 22.96
N PHE A 580 -9.97 -8.19 22.23
CA PHE A 580 -10.53 -9.42 22.76
C PHE A 580 -9.80 -10.62 22.20
N GLU A 581 -9.53 -11.60 23.04
CA GLU A 581 -9.21 -12.94 22.58
C GLU A 581 -10.52 -13.72 22.37
N ALA A 582 -10.53 -14.55 21.34
CA ALA A 582 -11.67 -15.38 21.00
C ALA A 582 -11.25 -16.82 20.69
N VAL A 583 -12.16 -17.76 20.90
CA VAL A 583 -12.01 -19.14 20.41
C VAL A 583 -13.06 -19.40 19.34
N VAL A 584 -12.61 -19.65 18.10
CA VAL A 584 -13.48 -19.99 16.97
C VAL A 584 -13.06 -21.35 16.45
N GLN A 585 -13.96 -22.33 16.50
CA GLN A 585 -13.68 -23.73 16.08
C GLN A 585 -12.43 -24.32 16.76
N GLY A 586 -12.23 -24.00 18.05
CA GLY A 586 -11.08 -24.47 18.83
C GLY A 586 -9.76 -23.77 18.51
N ARG A 587 -9.75 -22.73 17.65
CA ARG A 587 -8.57 -21.92 17.33
C ARG A 587 -8.67 -20.54 17.97
N ARG A 588 -7.54 -20.05 18.48
CA ARG A 588 -7.45 -18.75 19.14
C ARG A 588 -7.31 -17.62 18.12
N ALA A 589 -8.18 -16.62 18.22
CA ALA A 589 -8.17 -15.42 17.41
C ALA A 589 -8.03 -14.18 18.29
N ALA A 590 -7.37 -13.15 17.76
CA ALA A 590 -7.36 -11.80 18.31
C ALA A 590 -8.37 -10.94 17.54
N ILE A 591 -9.20 -10.20 18.27
CA ILE A 591 -10.20 -9.29 17.72
C ILE A 591 -9.89 -7.88 18.24
N SER A 592 -9.69 -6.94 17.32
CA SER A 592 -9.56 -5.51 17.62
C SER A 592 -10.82 -4.79 17.24
N VAL A 593 -11.39 -4.02 18.17
CA VAL A 593 -12.62 -3.24 17.98
C VAL A 593 -12.31 -1.77 18.20
N ALA A 594 -12.69 -0.93 17.24
CA ALA A 594 -12.57 0.52 17.35
C ALA A 594 -13.90 1.20 17.00
N VAL A 595 -14.29 2.19 17.79
CA VAL A 595 -15.43 3.07 17.51
C VAL A 595 -14.93 4.50 17.43
N LEU A 596 -15.08 5.11 16.26
CA LEU A 596 -14.77 6.52 16.02
C LEU A 596 -16.06 7.31 16.02
N SER A 597 -16.08 8.44 16.74
CA SER A 597 -17.21 9.37 16.79
C SER A 597 -16.86 10.67 16.06
N PHE A 598 -17.86 11.23 15.39
CA PHE A 598 -17.76 12.43 14.56
C PHE A 598 -18.87 13.43 14.93
N PRO A 599 -18.77 14.70 14.52
CA PRO A 599 -19.83 15.68 14.73
C PRO A 599 -21.08 15.38 13.91
N ASP A 600 -20.94 14.74 12.74
CA ASP A 600 -22.03 14.44 11.83
C ASP A 600 -21.88 13.08 11.13
N GLU A 601 -23.01 12.52 10.69
CA GLU A 601 -23.10 11.20 10.04
C GLU A 601 -22.45 11.20 8.64
N ARG A 602 -22.53 12.30 7.90
CA ARG A 602 -21.92 12.40 6.57
C ARG A 602 -20.40 12.24 6.67
N ARG A 603 -19.78 12.85 7.68
CA ARG A 603 -18.35 12.69 7.93
C ARG A 603 -18.00 11.29 8.40
N ALA A 604 -18.80 10.71 9.28
CA ALA A 604 -18.64 9.32 9.72
C ALA A 604 -18.61 8.35 8.51
N GLU A 605 -19.56 8.49 7.59
CA GLU A 605 -19.66 7.65 6.39
C GLU A 605 -18.52 7.93 5.38
N GLU A 606 -18.05 9.16 5.27
CA GLU A 606 -16.86 9.48 4.47
C GLU A 606 -15.61 8.76 4.98
N VAL A 607 -15.36 8.83 6.29
CA VAL A 607 -14.22 8.15 6.92
C VAL A 607 -14.38 6.63 6.84
N ARG A 608 -15.60 6.10 6.97
CA ARG A 608 -15.88 4.68 6.79
C ARG A 608 -15.50 4.18 5.40
N ARG A 609 -15.88 4.90 4.34
CA ARG A 609 -15.53 4.51 2.96
C ARG A 609 -14.01 4.39 2.75
N ILE A 610 -13.25 5.25 3.42
CA ILE A 610 -11.78 5.19 3.40
C ILE A 610 -11.29 3.97 4.16
N ALA A 611 -11.83 3.70 5.35
CA ALA A 611 -11.48 2.52 6.15
C ALA A 611 -11.88 1.19 5.47
N ASP A 612 -12.98 1.16 4.73
CA ASP A 612 -13.48 0.00 3.98
C ASP A 612 -12.65 -0.25 2.70
N THR A 613 -11.82 0.69 2.27
CA THR A 613 -10.97 0.54 1.09
C THR A 613 -9.74 -0.30 1.46
N PRO A 614 -9.47 -1.43 0.75
CA PRO A 614 -8.25 -2.20 0.97
C PRO A 614 -6.99 -1.32 0.86
N GLY A 615 -6.17 -1.31 1.92
CA GLY A 615 -4.98 -0.46 1.99
C GLY A 615 -5.23 0.96 2.53
N GLY A 616 -6.47 1.34 2.84
CA GLY A 616 -6.84 2.64 3.40
C GLY A 616 -6.36 2.88 4.84
N GLY A 617 -5.64 1.92 5.44
CA GLY A 617 -5.14 1.98 6.82
C GLY A 617 -6.03 1.25 7.82
N ALA A 618 -5.64 1.31 9.10
CA ALA A 618 -6.35 0.65 10.19
C ALA A 618 -6.25 1.45 11.48
N VAL A 619 -7.08 1.11 12.47
CA VAL A 619 -6.90 1.57 13.85
C VAL A 619 -5.92 0.61 14.52
N VAL A 620 -4.88 1.14 15.16
CA VAL A 620 -3.89 0.34 15.87
C VAL A 620 -4.57 -0.35 17.06
N ASP A 621 -4.39 -1.67 17.14
CA ASP A 621 -4.94 -2.48 18.22
C ASP A 621 -4.42 -2.04 19.59
N LEU A 622 -5.31 -1.92 20.57
CA LEU A 622 -4.97 -1.36 21.88
C LEU A 622 -4.07 -2.30 22.67
N ALA A 623 -4.40 -3.59 22.75
CA ALA A 623 -3.59 -4.57 23.48
C ALA A 623 -2.19 -4.75 22.86
N THR A 624 -2.06 -4.58 21.54
CA THR A 624 -0.75 -4.55 20.87
C THR A 624 0.03 -3.28 21.24
N GLN A 625 -0.64 -2.12 21.24
CA GLN A 625 -0.02 -0.86 21.63
C GLN A 625 0.40 -0.81 23.11
N THR A 626 -0.27 -1.58 23.98
CA THR A 626 -0.02 -1.61 25.43
C THR A 626 0.65 -2.89 25.92
N ASP A 627 1.16 -3.73 25.01
CA ASP A 627 1.85 -4.99 25.32
C ASP A 627 1.04 -5.95 26.23
N GLN A 628 -0.28 -6.00 26.03
CA GLN A 628 -1.21 -6.86 26.78
C GLN A 628 -1.51 -8.20 26.09
N TRP A 629 -0.96 -8.43 24.90
CA TRP A 629 -0.97 -9.75 24.27
C TRP A 629 0.15 -10.62 24.83
N PRO A 630 -0.09 -11.93 25.05
CA PRO A 630 1.00 -12.87 25.29
C PRO A 630 1.88 -12.96 24.04
N PRO A 631 3.21 -13.12 24.19
CA PRO A 631 4.09 -13.29 23.04
C PRO A 631 3.83 -14.64 22.34
N PRO A 632 3.88 -14.68 20.99
CA PRO A 632 4.08 -13.55 20.08
C PRO A 632 2.80 -12.70 19.96
N ALA A 633 2.96 -11.37 19.96
CA ALA A 633 1.83 -10.46 19.76
C ALA A 633 1.28 -10.58 18.32
N PRO A 634 -0.05 -10.51 18.12
CA PRO A 634 -0.66 -10.54 16.80
C PRO A 634 -0.27 -9.30 15.97
N THR A 635 0.00 -9.50 14.69
CA THR A 635 0.34 -8.39 13.76
C THR A 635 -0.87 -7.82 13.03
N PHE A 636 -2.02 -8.50 13.10
CA PHE A 636 -3.23 -8.20 12.30
C PHE A 636 -3.01 -8.14 10.78
N ALA A 637 -1.86 -8.62 10.28
CA ALA A 637 -1.61 -8.74 8.85
C ALA A 637 -2.54 -9.80 8.24
N GLY A 638 -3.28 -9.43 7.19
CA GLY A 638 -4.26 -10.32 6.55
C GLY A 638 -5.50 -10.61 7.42
N ALA A 639 -5.79 -9.77 8.41
CA ALA A 639 -7.00 -9.88 9.24
C ALA A 639 -8.28 -9.85 8.38
N ALA A 640 -9.30 -10.60 8.81
CA ALA A 640 -10.66 -10.36 8.35
C ALA A 640 -11.16 -9.03 8.91
N TYR A 641 -11.94 -8.30 8.12
CA TYR A 641 -12.38 -6.95 8.43
C TYR A 641 -13.88 -6.81 8.23
N THR A 642 -14.53 -6.08 9.12
CA THR A 642 -15.93 -5.66 8.97
C THR A 642 -16.13 -4.28 9.59
N SER A 643 -17.10 -3.53 9.07
CA SER A 643 -17.45 -2.20 9.57
C SER A 643 -18.97 -2.03 9.66
N LYS A 644 -19.41 -1.22 10.63
CA LYS A 644 -20.84 -0.90 10.82
C LYS A 644 -21.03 0.59 11.11
N PRO A 645 -21.95 1.28 10.41
CA PRO A 645 -22.30 2.65 10.73
C PRO A 645 -23.19 2.70 11.98
N GLY A 646 -23.08 3.79 12.74
CA GLY A 646 -23.81 4.05 13.97
C GLY A 646 -24.22 5.51 14.08
N GLY A 647 -24.82 6.06 13.01
CA GLY A 647 -25.16 7.49 12.89
C GLY A 647 -23.89 8.33 12.83
N THR A 648 -23.61 9.10 13.89
CA THR A 648 -22.38 9.92 13.99
C THR A 648 -21.14 9.12 14.39
N SER A 649 -21.21 7.80 14.43
CA SER A 649 -20.10 6.92 14.77
C SER A 649 -19.91 5.81 13.75
N ILE A 650 -18.69 5.28 13.65
CA ILE A 650 -18.38 4.08 12.87
C ILE A 650 -17.69 3.08 13.77
N ARG A 651 -18.08 1.82 13.66
CA ARG A 651 -17.40 0.70 14.31
C ARG A 651 -16.60 -0.06 13.27
N LEU A 652 -15.32 -0.22 13.54
CA LEU A 652 -14.37 -0.98 12.73
C LEU A 652 -13.90 -2.18 13.54
N VAL A 653 -13.89 -3.37 12.95
CA VAL A 653 -13.43 -4.59 13.60
C VAL A 653 -12.44 -5.34 12.71
N GLN A 654 -11.35 -5.79 13.31
CA GLN A 654 -10.37 -6.67 12.66
C GLN A 654 -10.22 -7.95 13.48
N ALA A 655 -10.13 -9.10 12.81
CA ALA A 655 -9.90 -10.39 13.43
C ALA A 655 -8.75 -11.15 12.75
N CYS A 656 -7.80 -11.67 13.53
CA CYS A 656 -6.68 -12.47 13.04
C CYS A 656 -6.43 -13.68 13.93
N TRP A 657 -5.82 -14.73 13.39
CA TRP A 657 -5.35 -15.86 14.18
C TRP A 657 -4.16 -15.45 15.05
N LEU A 658 -4.17 -15.85 16.32
CA LEU A 658 -3.01 -15.71 17.21
C LEU A 658 -1.91 -16.70 16.82
N ASP A 659 -2.32 -17.89 16.38
CA ASP A 659 -1.42 -18.99 16.01
C ASP A 659 -1.42 -19.16 14.48
N GLY A 660 -0.53 -18.42 13.81
CA GLY A 660 -0.24 -18.57 12.38
C GLY A 660 -0.82 -17.48 11.47
N PRO A 661 -0.66 -17.64 10.14
CA PRO A 661 -1.04 -16.62 9.17
C PRO A 661 -2.56 -16.48 9.07
N SER A 662 -3.02 -15.23 8.87
CA SER A 662 -4.43 -14.90 8.61
C SER A 662 -4.67 -14.63 7.13
N ARG A 663 -5.93 -14.82 6.70
CA ARG A 663 -6.40 -14.46 5.36
C ARG A 663 -7.67 -13.61 5.49
N PRO A 664 -7.81 -12.50 4.73
CA PRO A 664 -8.98 -11.63 4.86
C PRO A 664 -10.32 -12.31 4.58
N ASN A 665 -10.31 -13.36 3.74
CA ASN A 665 -11.50 -14.10 3.34
C ASN A 665 -11.70 -15.41 4.13
N ASP A 666 -11.02 -15.58 5.26
CA ASP A 666 -11.24 -16.73 6.15
C ASP A 666 -12.63 -16.62 6.82
N PRO A 667 -13.56 -17.54 6.55
CA PRO A 667 -14.94 -17.43 7.05
C PRO A 667 -15.01 -17.49 8.57
N ASP A 668 -14.07 -18.16 9.25
CA ASP A 668 -14.08 -18.27 10.71
C ASP A 668 -13.62 -16.94 11.34
N LEU A 669 -12.62 -16.29 10.76
CA LEU A 669 -12.22 -14.93 11.18
C LEU A 669 -13.29 -13.90 10.85
N ALA A 670 -14.01 -14.04 9.73
CA ALA A 670 -15.15 -13.18 9.42
C ALA A 670 -16.24 -13.29 10.49
N ARG A 671 -16.58 -14.51 10.95
CA ARG A 671 -17.52 -14.70 12.07
C ARG A 671 -17.01 -14.09 13.38
N ALA A 672 -15.71 -14.17 13.68
CA ALA A 672 -15.12 -13.49 14.83
C ALA A 672 -15.24 -11.96 14.72
N ALA A 673 -14.96 -11.40 13.55
CA ALA A 673 -15.09 -9.97 13.30
C ALA A 673 -16.55 -9.50 13.46
N ASP A 674 -17.51 -10.27 12.95
CA ASP A 674 -18.94 -10.00 13.13
C ASP A 674 -19.36 -10.08 14.60
N ALA A 675 -18.83 -11.04 15.38
CA ALA A 675 -19.07 -11.08 16.82
C ALA A 675 -18.58 -9.78 17.50
N GLY A 676 -17.41 -9.27 17.10
CA GLY A 676 -16.86 -7.99 17.58
C GLY A 676 -17.76 -6.76 17.31
N LEU A 677 -18.63 -6.81 16.29
CA LEU A 677 -19.59 -5.73 16.03
C LEU A 677 -20.65 -5.60 17.11
N ALA A 678 -21.01 -6.72 17.75
CA ALA A 678 -22.06 -6.78 18.78
C ALA A 678 -21.52 -6.59 20.20
N VAL A 679 -20.20 -6.56 20.41
CA VAL A 679 -19.59 -6.42 21.73
C VAL A 679 -19.82 -5.01 22.29
N PRO A 680 -20.34 -4.88 23.53
CA PRO A 680 -20.40 -3.59 24.21
C PRO A 680 -18.97 -3.12 24.52
N LEU A 681 -18.68 -1.87 24.19
CA LEU A 681 -17.45 -1.22 24.63
C LEU A 681 -17.72 -0.48 25.95
N PRO A 682 -16.73 -0.38 26.85
CA PRO A 682 -16.81 0.42 28.07
C PRO A 682 -16.66 1.93 27.83
#